data_AF-A0ABD2M097-F1
#
_entry.id   AF-A0ABD2M097-F1
#
_cell.length_a   1.000
_cell.length_b   1.000
_cell.length_c   1.000
_cell.angle_alpha   90.00
_cell.angle_beta   90.00
_cell.angle_gamma   90.00
#
_symmetry.space_group_name_H-M   'P 1'
#
loop_
_entity.id
_entity.type
_entity.pdbx_description
1 polymer ?
#
loop_
_entity_poly.entity_id
_entity_poly.type
_entity_poly.pdbx_seq_one_letter_code
_entity_poly.pdbx_strand_id
1 'polypeptide(L)'
;MLKRTEKANGDGTKEKREREQSAKKVRRCRRTSLFPTISFFPLFVFGCIIGTGLASDDDPITRNFKCRLNGCCDQHEWCRFWASVGECRTNRGWMEANCQLACNSCHRPPVRRPLISNLPGPRPAPSRRPIPPPPPPLLPPPPAPLTTTTRRFTVLPPSTTAQPIAPPPPPPPPPTTRLTARPPPPPPTTTPFAPTVLSRSPLQRCKQIQADPSNAAEVLIRERLVSATEDNSGRRPLSQEQVVRSNIANACVPRLDEAECERSLCYNLHFRTMDGTCNNFRLPLRGAAFRPYSRLLPPEYDNGLSEPISSIRSTLRPNPREINLNILSTTKQVTVSEFNALLMQFGQFMSHDLAKTTLVPSAKCNVCQNITSRCMSIQLSPFDPNSHFKADGCLRVSRSSPICGSGRTKPRQQLNENTGFIDGSPIYGSSVGDLRKFREGSTGLLKLSTFNGMRLLPFDSSQCRSSSDCSAVFVAGDSRVNLFLGLTSFHLLFTREHNRISSRLQQLNPHWNGDRLFQESRKIVGAIIQAICYREYLPKVLGSSFAATIGPYRGYDPNIDPTVANEFTSQAYRFGHGMIQEFYPRLDSAGRTIPSGGFAFVDGTLHSDHFIFQGGPDPIIRGMMSQQLKRPQRLTRTITEQMFGTTDLGTINIQRGRDHGVPSYMRFRQLCGLSTATTFDQLSREIMSIEARQNLQRIYGTPDRIDLFVGGMLEDPVVRGLVGPTVACIIGPQFARTRDGDRFYFENPGIFTRAQLAEIRRSSLARVICDNGDDFRTVPREAFRTGPIVQCTEIPQMDLSKWKE
;
A
#
# COMPACT_ATOMS: atom_id res chain seq x y z
N MET A 1 -64.36 -42.49 14.53
CA MET A 1 -65.37 -43.48 14.10
C MET A 1 -64.68 -44.63 13.40
N LEU A 2 -65.14 -45.84 13.72
CA LEU A 2 -64.53 -47.14 13.46
C LEU A 2 -64.59 -47.59 11.99
N LYS A 3 -63.55 -48.37 11.62
CA LYS A 3 -63.60 -49.63 10.82
C LYS A 3 -63.94 -49.47 9.32
N ARG A 4 -63.44 -50.27 8.37
CA ARG A 4 -62.93 -51.67 8.33
C ARG A 4 -62.37 -51.89 6.90
N THR A 5 -61.19 -52.54 6.72
CA THR A 5 -60.96 -53.93 6.18
C THR A 5 -61.47 -54.15 4.74
N GLU A 6 -60.88 -54.90 3.80
CA GLU A 6 -59.88 -56.00 3.71
C GLU A 6 -59.47 -56.06 2.20
N LYS A 7 -58.18 -56.14 1.82
CA LYS A 7 -57.34 -57.34 1.57
C LYS A 7 -57.85 -58.36 0.52
N ALA A 8 -57.15 -58.46 -0.61
CA ALA A 8 -56.60 -59.68 -1.26
C ALA A 8 -56.06 -59.31 -2.66
N ASN A 9 -54.74 -59.26 -2.88
CA ASN A 9 -53.83 -60.33 -3.34
C ASN A 9 -53.82 -60.57 -4.86
N GLY A 10 -52.64 -60.45 -5.48
CA GLY A 10 -52.41 -60.82 -6.88
C GLY A 10 -51.10 -60.27 -7.44
N ASP A 11 -50.00 -60.89 -7.02
CA ASP A 11 -48.72 -61.17 -7.72
C ASP A 11 -48.10 -60.20 -8.76
N GLY A 12 -46.78 -60.05 -8.71
CA GLY A 12 -46.02 -59.27 -9.70
C GLY A 12 -44.89 -58.40 -9.14
N THR A 13 -44.21 -58.85 -8.10
CA THR A 13 -42.93 -58.28 -7.63
C THR A 13 -41.83 -58.48 -8.67
N LYS A 14 -41.74 -57.59 -9.66
CA LYS A 14 -40.52 -57.44 -10.48
C LYS A 14 -40.42 -56.12 -11.25
N GLU A 15 -40.98 -55.00 -10.77
CA GLU A 15 -40.73 -53.71 -11.45
C GLU A 15 -40.91 -52.46 -10.59
N LYS A 16 -40.81 -52.58 -9.26
CA LYS A 16 -40.92 -51.42 -8.36
C LYS A 16 -40.04 -51.49 -7.11
N ARG A 17 -38.91 -52.19 -7.21
CA ARG A 17 -37.83 -52.18 -6.19
C ARG A 17 -36.47 -51.71 -6.70
N GLU A 18 -36.37 -51.24 -7.94
CA GLU A 18 -35.14 -50.64 -8.49
C GLU A 18 -35.18 -49.11 -8.64
N ARG A 19 -36.28 -48.44 -8.25
CA ARG A 19 -36.37 -46.97 -8.28
C ARG A 19 -36.41 -46.26 -6.93
N GLU A 20 -36.34 -46.99 -5.81
CA GLU A 20 -36.26 -46.38 -4.46
C GLU A 20 -35.07 -46.85 -3.60
N GLN A 21 -34.11 -47.59 -4.18
CA GLN A 21 -32.81 -47.88 -3.54
C GLN A 21 -31.60 -47.14 -4.15
N SER A 22 -31.81 -46.31 -5.18
CA SER A 22 -30.74 -45.46 -5.76
C SER A 22 -30.68 -44.03 -5.17
N ALA A 23 -31.57 -43.68 -4.24
CA ALA A 23 -31.64 -42.32 -3.65
C ALA A 23 -31.17 -42.23 -2.18
N LYS A 24 -30.68 -43.32 -1.57
CA LYS A 24 -30.24 -43.35 -0.16
C LYS A 24 -28.81 -43.82 0.09
N LYS A 25 -27.96 -43.95 -0.95
CA LYS A 25 -26.52 -44.25 -0.80
C LYS A 25 -25.57 -43.16 -1.36
N VAL A 26 -26.08 -41.97 -1.67
CA VAL A 26 -25.30 -40.77 -2.09
C VAL A 26 -25.38 -39.65 -1.03
N ARG A 27 -25.38 -40.03 0.25
CA ARG A 27 -25.28 -39.10 1.40
C ARG A 27 -24.41 -39.70 2.51
N ARG A 28 -23.21 -40.15 2.16
CA ARG A 28 -22.12 -40.46 3.12
C ARG A 28 -20.82 -40.66 2.36
N CYS A 29 -20.25 -39.55 1.87
CA CYS A 29 -18.84 -39.35 1.46
C CYS A 29 -18.76 -38.02 0.69
N ARG A 30 -19.02 -36.92 1.38
CA ARG A 30 -18.66 -35.56 0.95
C ARG A 30 -18.31 -34.79 2.20
N ARG A 31 -17.06 -34.92 2.65
CA ARG A 31 -16.36 -34.03 3.59
C ARG A 31 -14.93 -34.55 3.78
N THR A 32 -14.15 -34.45 2.72
CA THR A 32 -12.69 -34.40 2.78
C THR A 32 -12.29 -33.32 1.79
N SER A 33 -12.42 -32.09 2.27
CA SER A 33 -12.02 -30.88 1.58
C SER A 33 -10.50 -30.73 1.69
N LEU A 34 -9.80 -30.96 0.58
CA LEU A 34 -8.48 -30.35 0.37
C LEU A 34 -8.72 -28.85 0.15
N PHE A 35 -8.52 -28.07 1.21
CA PHE A 35 -8.56 -26.61 1.16
C PHE A 35 -7.14 -26.05 0.98
N PRO A 36 -6.92 -25.08 0.08
CA PRO A 36 -5.62 -24.44 -0.05
C PRO A 36 -5.43 -23.41 1.06
N THR A 37 -4.33 -23.53 1.81
CA THR A 37 -3.85 -22.50 2.73
C THR A 37 -3.07 -21.46 1.92
N ILE A 38 -3.72 -20.35 1.59
CA ILE A 38 -3.24 -19.33 0.64
C ILE A 38 -2.58 -18.17 1.41
N SER A 39 -1.34 -17.83 1.03
CA SER A 39 -0.73 -16.56 1.39
C SER A 39 -1.13 -15.45 0.44
N PHE A 40 -1.10 -14.23 0.95
CA PHE A 40 -1.30 -12.99 0.22
C PHE A 40 -0.37 -12.82 -0.99
N PHE A 41 -0.87 -13.25 -2.15
CA PHE A 41 -0.75 -12.78 -3.54
C PHE A 41 -0.94 -14.00 -4.46
N PRO A 42 -1.78 -13.95 -5.51
CA PRO A 42 -1.72 -14.97 -6.53
C PRO A 42 -0.52 -14.64 -7.42
N LEU A 43 0.58 -15.36 -7.27
CA LEU A 43 1.58 -15.48 -8.33
C LEU A 43 2.42 -16.74 -8.11
N PHE A 44 2.20 -17.69 -9.03
CA PHE A 44 3.20 -18.54 -9.68
C PHE A 44 4.34 -19.12 -8.81
N VAL A 45 4.36 -20.46 -8.73
CA VAL A 45 5.36 -21.31 -8.09
C VAL A 45 5.37 -22.62 -8.86
N PHE A 46 6.46 -23.34 -9.18
CA PHE A 46 7.92 -23.19 -9.09
C PHE A 46 8.52 -24.37 -9.88
N GLY A 47 9.81 -24.32 -10.22
CA GLY A 47 10.60 -25.53 -10.52
C GLY A 47 11.31 -26.16 -9.30
N CYS A 48 11.53 -27.48 -9.38
CA CYS A 48 12.82 -28.21 -9.28
C CYS A 48 13.40 -28.85 -7.96
N ILE A 49 13.63 -30.20 -8.03
CA ILE A 49 14.88 -31.02 -7.81
C ILE A 49 15.11 -31.83 -6.48
N ILE A 50 15.48 -33.12 -6.64
CA ILE A 50 16.51 -34.06 -6.03
C ILE A 50 15.89 -35.50 -5.99
N GLY A 51 16.47 -36.63 -6.44
CA GLY A 51 17.79 -37.02 -6.94
C GLY A 51 17.74 -38.39 -7.67
N THR A 52 18.81 -38.69 -8.42
CA THR A 52 19.09 -39.83 -9.33
C THR A 52 18.77 -41.24 -8.78
N GLY A 53 18.28 -42.26 -9.50
CA GLY A 53 17.83 -42.54 -10.88
C GLY A 53 17.04 -43.88 -10.81
N LEU A 54 16.21 -44.34 -11.74
CA LEU A 54 16.06 -44.18 -13.18
C LEU A 54 14.56 -44.30 -13.52
N ALA A 55 14.11 -43.52 -14.50
CA ALA A 55 12.85 -43.66 -15.27
C ALA A 55 11.49 -43.41 -14.56
N SER A 56 10.76 -42.45 -15.18
CA SER A 56 9.33 -42.13 -15.20
C SER A 56 8.57 -41.87 -13.88
N ASP A 57 8.27 -40.60 -13.62
CA ASP A 57 7.22 -40.11 -12.72
C ASP A 57 6.10 -39.50 -13.57
N ASP A 58 4.85 -39.95 -13.38
CA ASP A 58 3.64 -39.44 -14.01
C ASP A 58 3.09 -38.23 -13.23
N ASP A 59 3.04 -37.05 -13.88
CA ASP A 59 2.39 -35.83 -13.39
C ASP A 59 0.84 -35.94 -13.45
N PRO A 60 0.07 -35.29 -12.54
CA PRO A 60 -1.39 -35.37 -12.54
C PRO A 60 -2.06 -34.58 -13.68
N ILE A 61 -2.78 -35.32 -14.52
CA ILE A 61 -3.56 -34.87 -15.68
C ILE A 61 -4.77 -33.99 -15.27
N THR A 62 -4.88 -32.79 -15.86
CA THR A 62 -6.09 -31.91 -15.78
C THR A 62 -7.13 -32.27 -16.85
N ARG A 63 -8.44 -32.10 -16.57
CA ARG A 63 -9.55 -32.73 -17.32
C ARG A 63 -10.16 -31.96 -18.51
N ASN A 64 -9.70 -30.78 -18.91
CA ASN A 64 -10.32 -30.01 -20.00
C ASN A 64 -9.28 -29.41 -20.97
N PHE A 65 -8.88 -30.18 -21.98
CA PHE A 65 -7.97 -29.72 -23.04
C PHE A 65 -8.72 -28.99 -24.16
N LYS A 66 -8.10 -27.94 -24.73
CA LYS A 66 -8.58 -27.34 -25.99
C LYS A 66 -7.78 -27.94 -27.14
N CYS A 67 -8.39 -28.86 -27.87
CA CYS A 67 -7.79 -29.53 -29.01
C CYS A 67 -8.56 -29.24 -30.30
N ARG A 68 -7.83 -29.13 -31.41
CA ARG A 68 -8.40 -29.26 -32.76
C ARG A 68 -8.42 -30.73 -33.17
N LEU A 69 -9.31 -31.09 -34.11
CA LEU A 69 -9.45 -32.46 -34.63
C LEU A 69 -8.17 -33.05 -35.25
N ASN A 70 -7.20 -32.20 -35.61
CA ASN A 70 -5.91 -32.60 -36.18
C ASN A 70 -4.83 -32.91 -35.12
N GLY A 71 -5.22 -33.08 -33.85
CA GLY A 71 -4.29 -33.42 -32.76
C GLY A 71 -3.49 -32.25 -32.20
N CYS A 72 -3.66 -31.03 -32.73
CA CYS A 72 -3.04 -29.85 -32.14
C CYS A 72 -3.82 -29.36 -30.91
N CYS A 73 -3.15 -29.31 -29.76
CA CYS A 73 -3.78 -29.04 -28.48
C CYS A 73 -3.04 -27.99 -27.64
N ASP A 74 -3.81 -27.21 -26.89
CA ASP A 74 -3.33 -26.59 -25.66
C ASP A 74 -3.65 -27.56 -24.52
N GLN A 75 -2.60 -28.18 -23.98
CA GLN A 75 -2.65 -29.15 -22.90
C GLN A 75 -2.70 -28.49 -21.52
N HIS A 76 -2.79 -27.15 -21.48
CA HIS A 76 -2.91 -26.37 -20.26
C HIS A 76 -3.81 -25.14 -20.47
N GLU A 77 -4.66 -24.82 -19.49
CA GLU A 77 -5.65 -23.73 -19.61
C GLU A 77 -4.99 -22.34 -19.76
N TRP A 78 -3.74 -22.20 -19.29
CA TRP A 78 -2.95 -20.95 -19.34
C TRP A 78 -2.09 -20.78 -20.59
N CYS A 79 -2.11 -21.74 -21.53
CA CYS A 79 -1.29 -21.69 -22.75
C CYS A 79 -1.40 -20.37 -23.52
N ARG A 80 -2.63 -19.84 -23.67
CA ARG A 80 -2.86 -18.56 -24.35
C ARG A 80 -2.25 -17.37 -23.63
N PHE A 81 -2.33 -17.35 -22.30
CA PHE A 81 -1.73 -16.30 -21.49
C PHE A 81 -0.21 -16.30 -21.63
N TRP A 82 0.42 -17.47 -21.48
CA TRP A 82 1.87 -17.62 -21.64
C TRP A 82 2.34 -17.24 -23.04
N ALA A 83 1.61 -17.62 -24.08
CA ALA A 83 1.90 -17.15 -25.43
C ALA A 83 1.81 -15.62 -25.56
N SER A 84 0.80 -15.00 -24.95
CA SER A 84 0.59 -13.55 -25.00
C SER A 84 1.67 -12.74 -24.29
N VAL A 85 2.36 -13.32 -23.29
CA VAL A 85 3.48 -12.69 -22.57
C VAL A 85 4.85 -13.07 -23.14
N GLY A 86 4.88 -13.77 -24.27
CA GLY A 86 6.11 -14.04 -25.04
C GLY A 86 6.77 -15.41 -24.79
N GLU A 87 6.15 -16.31 -24.03
CA GLU A 87 6.75 -17.60 -23.65
C GLU A 87 6.99 -18.54 -24.83
N CYS A 88 6.29 -18.36 -25.95
CA CYS A 88 6.58 -19.10 -27.17
C CYS A 88 8.01 -18.85 -27.69
N ARG A 89 8.62 -17.73 -27.32
CA ARG A 89 10.01 -17.38 -27.68
C ARG A 89 10.98 -17.70 -26.55
N THR A 90 10.63 -17.37 -25.30
CA THR A 90 11.52 -17.51 -24.14
C THR A 90 11.54 -18.92 -23.54
N ASN A 91 10.46 -19.69 -23.68
CA ASN A 91 10.32 -21.07 -23.21
C ASN A 91 9.82 -21.99 -24.34
N ARG A 92 10.44 -21.86 -25.51
CA ARG A 92 9.98 -22.47 -26.76
C ARG A 92 9.76 -23.98 -26.66
N GLY A 93 10.69 -24.75 -26.08
CA GLY A 93 10.61 -26.22 -26.06
C GLY A 93 9.41 -26.76 -25.26
N TRP A 94 9.11 -26.17 -24.10
CA TRP A 94 7.96 -26.58 -23.31
C TRP A 94 6.64 -26.12 -23.94
N MET A 95 6.64 -24.88 -24.46
CA MET A 95 5.47 -24.27 -25.07
C MET A 95 5.08 -24.93 -26.40
N GLU A 96 6.05 -25.37 -27.21
CA GLU A 96 5.78 -26.10 -28.46
C GLU A 96 5.23 -27.51 -28.20
N ALA A 97 5.57 -28.15 -27.08
CA ALA A 97 5.02 -29.47 -26.75
C ALA A 97 3.61 -29.39 -26.15
N ASN A 98 3.35 -28.38 -25.29
CA ASN A 98 2.15 -28.34 -24.44
C ASN A 98 1.14 -27.25 -24.81
N CYS A 99 1.54 -26.24 -25.59
CA CYS A 99 0.74 -25.04 -25.89
C CYS A 99 0.72 -24.72 -27.38
N GLN A 100 0.48 -25.75 -28.19
CA GLN A 100 0.69 -25.72 -29.63
C GLN A 100 -0.23 -24.74 -30.37
N LEU A 101 -1.48 -24.61 -29.91
CA LEU A 101 -2.43 -23.67 -30.49
C LEU A 101 -2.09 -22.23 -30.09
N ALA A 102 -1.72 -22.03 -28.82
CA ALA A 102 -1.36 -20.71 -28.31
C ALA A 102 -0.07 -20.16 -28.93
N CYS A 103 0.90 -21.03 -29.22
CA CYS A 103 2.18 -20.63 -29.81
C CYS A 103 2.25 -20.72 -31.33
N ASN A 104 1.14 -21.03 -32.00
CA ASN A 104 1.07 -21.25 -33.45
C ASN A 104 2.12 -22.27 -33.95
N SER A 105 2.44 -23.26 -33.12
CA SER A 105 3.45 -24.28 -33.43
C SER A 105 2.86 -25.58 -33.94
N CYS A 106 1.55 -25.63 -34.22
CA CYS A 106 0.90 -26.79 -34.85
C CYS A 106 1.61 -27.15 -36.17
N HIS A 107 2.42 -28.20 -36.17
CA HIS A 107 3.00 -28.73 -37.40
C HIS A 107 1.91 -29.41 -38.24
N ARG A 108 1.75 -29.00 -39.49
CA ARG A 108 1.07 -29.84 -40.49
C ARG A 108 2.00 -31.01 -40.78
N PRO A 109 1.57 -32.29 -40.70
CA PRO A 109 2.39 -33.37 -41.18
C PRO A 109 2.64 -33.19 -42.69
N PRO A 110 3.88 -33.33 -43.18
CA PRO A 110 4.17 -33.19 -44.59
C PRO A 110 3.65 -34.41 -45.35
N VAL A 111 2.94 -34.16 -46.45
CA VAL A 111 2.68 -35.17 -47.49
C VAL A 111 4.03 -35.55 -48.09
N ARG A 112 4.39 -36.84 -48.04
CA ARG A 112 5.63 -37.38 -48.60
C ARG A 112 5.68 -37.17 -50.12
N ARG A 113 6.80 -36.64 -50.63
CA ARG A 113 7.40 -37.01 -51.93
C ARG A 113 8.94 -36.96 -51.84
N PRO A 114 9.67 -37.76 -52.66
CA PRO A 114 10.95 -38.34 -52.27
C PRO A 114 12.20 -37.59 -52.77
N LEU A 115 13.29 -37.79 -51.99
CA LEU A 115 14.74 -37.82 -52.26
C LEU A 115 15.33 -37.04 -53.45
N ILE A 116 16.42 -36.30 -53.18
CA ILE A 116 17.69 -36.25 -53.94
C ILE A 116 18.77 -35.57 -53.06
N SER A 117 20.02 -35.84 -53.42
CA SER A 117 21.23 -36.07 -52.64
C SER A 117 22.25 -34.92 -52.61
N ASN A 118 23.23 -35.08 -51.70
CA ASN A 118 24.67 -34.77 -51.85
C ASN A 118 25.26 -33.36 -51.65
N LEU A 119 26.32 -33.37 -50.81
CA LEU A 119 27.63 -32.67 -50.90
C LEU A 119 27.87 -31.37 -50.09
N PRO A 120 29.16 -31.05 -49.74
CA PRO A 120 29.61 -30.87 -48.36
C PRO A 120 30.14 -29.45 -48.05
N GLY A 121 30.43 -29.18 -46.77
CA GLY A 121 30.86 -27.86 -46.28
C GLY A 121 32.30 -27.43 -46.62
N PRO A 122 32.72 -26.25 -46.14
CA PRO A 122 34.08 -26.10 -45.62
C PRO A 122 34.22 -25.29 -44.31
N ARG A 123 35.22 -25.78 -43.57
CA ARG A 123 36.07 -25.36 -42.42
C ARG A 123 36.23 -23.88 -41.93
N PRO A 124 36.84 -23.70 -40.73
CA PRO A 124 36.73 -22.53 -39.86
C PRO A 124 37.96 -21.59 -39.86
N ALA A 125 37.85 -20.44 -39.18
CA ALA A 125 38.95 -19.48 -38.96
C ALA A 125 38.84 -18.83 -37.55
N PRO A 126 39.89 -18.20 -36.98
CA PRO A 126 40.53 -18.68 -35.75
C PRO A 126 40.46 -17.73 -34.54
N SER A 127 40.84 -18.28 -33.38
CA SER A 127 40.96 -17.67 -32.05
C SER A 127 41.90 -16.46 -31.98
N ARG A 128 41.52 -15.42 -31.21
CA ARG A 128 42.45 -14.40 -30.70
C ARG A 128 42.54 -14.43 -29.16
N ARG A 129 43.77 -14.28 -28.68
CA ARG A 129 44.23 -14.31 -27.27
C ARG A 129 43.72 -13.12 -26.44
N PRO A 130 43.77 -13.22 -25.09
CA PRO A 130 43.39 -12.14 -24.17
C PRO A 130 44.48 -11.07 -24.04
N ILE A 131 44.06 -9.82 -23.82
CA ILE A 131 44.91 -8.65 -23.50
C ILE A 131 44.94 -8.47 -21.96
N PRO A 132 46.08 -8.15 -21.33
CA PRO A 132 46.20 -7.97 -19.87
C PRO A 132 45.73 -6.58 -19.39
N PRO A 133 45.35 -6.43 -18.10
CA PRO A 133 44.88 -5.17 -17.54
C PRO A 133 46.00 -4.20 -17.09
N PRO A 134 45.73 -2.88 -17.01
CA PRO A 134 46.71 -1.86 -16.59
C PRO A 134 46.87 -1.74 -15.05
N PRO A 135 47.98 -1.14 -14.56
CA PRO A 135 48.31 -1.05 -13.14
C PRO A 135 47.62 0.10 -12.38
N PRO A 136 47.58 0.07 -11.03
CA PRO A 136 46.85 1.04 -10.20
C PRO A 136 47.66 2.34 -9.92
N PRO A 137 47.01 3.48 -9.63
CA PRO A 137 47.71 4.72 -9.23
C PRO A 137 48.02 4.78 -7.73
N LEU A 138 49.14 5.45 -7.42
CA LEU A 138 49.77 5.64 -6.10
C LEU A 138 49.07 6.70 -5.22
N LEU A 139 49.15 6.49 -3.90
CA LEU A 139 48.69 7.37 -2.81
C LEU A 139 49.67 8.54 -2.53
N PRO A 140 49.19 9.70 -2.05
CA PRO A 140 50.03 10.71 -1.40
C PRO A 140 50.02 10.62 0.15
N PRO A 141 51.04 11.17 0.85
CA PRO A 141 51.34 10.91 2.27
C PRO A 141 50.60 11.83 3.27
N PRO A 142 50.64 11.52 4.59
CA PRO A 142 49.89 12.25 5.62
C PRO A 142 50.72 13.37 6.29
N PRO A 143 50.07 14.39 6.90
CA PRO A 143 50.71 15.22 7.91
C PRO A 143 50.31 14.81 9.34
N ALA A 144 51.30 14.93 10.24
CA ALA A 144 51.30 14.62 11.67
C ALA A 144 50.72 15.78 12.55
N PRO A 145 50.56 15.60 13.88
CA PRO A 145 49.52 16.25 14.68
C PRO A 145 49.98 17.48 15.49
N LEU A 146 49.03 18.34 15.88
CA LEU A 146 49.24 19.39 16.88
C LEU A 146 48.12 19.41 17.94
N THR A 147 48.52 18.96 19.13
CA THR A 147 48.31 19.48 20.49
C THR A 147 47.03 20.22 20.89
N THR A 148 46.51 19.73 22.01
CA THR A 148 45.55 20.30 22.97
C THR A 148 45.96 21.68 23.50
N THR A 149 44.98 22.57 23.68
CA THR A 149 44.96 23.48 24.84
C THR A 149 43.53 23.90 25.19
N THR A 150 43.29 23.89 26.48
CA THR A 150 42.08 24.22 27.24
C THR A 150 41.74 25.71 27.20
N ARG A 151 40.45 26.06 27.26
CA ARG A 151 39.99 27.21 28.07
C ARG A 151 38.51 27.09 28.44
N ARG A 152 38.26 27.23 29.75
CA ARG A 152 36.96 27.32 30.43
C ARG A 152 36.47 28.78 30.49
N PHE A 153 35.21 28.89 30.92
CA PHE A 153 34.53 30.04 31.58
C PHE A 153 34.02 31.12 30.60
N THR A 154 32.83 31.73 30.76
CA THR A 154 31.93 31.87 31.91
C THR A 154 30.54 32.31 31.43
N VAL A 155 29.52 31.98 32.21
CA VAL A 155 28.12 32.46 32.11
C VAL A 155 28.00 33.84 32.76
N LEU A 156 27.25 34.78 32.17
CA LEU A 156 26.56 35.89 32.86
C LEU A 156 25.23 36.25 32.16
N PRO A 157 24.24 36.81 32.89
CA PRO A 157 22.79 36.72 32.63
C PRO A 157 22.17 38.00 32.01
N PRO A 158 20.84 38.05 31.74
CA PRO A 158 20.24 39.02 30.83
C PRO A 158 19.77 40.29 31.56
N SER A 159 19.72 41.42 30.83
CA SER A 159 19.03 42.62 31.28
C SER A 159 18.03 43.15 30.23
N THR A 160 16.99 43.73 30.80
CA THR A 160 15.66 44.12 30.32
C THR A 160 15.59 45.41 29.50
N THR A 161 14.62 45.44 28.57
CA THR A 161 13.75 46.56 28.13
C THR A 161 14.33 47.94 27.78
N ALA A 162 14.13 48.38 26.52
CA ALA A 162 13.69 49.74 26.17
C ALA A 162 13.06 49.78 24.75
N GLN A 163 12.10 50.68 24.57
CA GLN A 163 11.18 50.87 23.44
C GLN A 163 11.73 51.79 22.31
N PRO A 164 11.00 52.03 21.19
CA PRO A 164 11.56 52.26 19.85
C PRO A 164 11.75 53.75 19.47
N ILE A 165 12.70 54.02 18.57
CA ILE A 165 12.91 55.35 17.96
C ILE A 165 12.91 55.21 16.42
N ALA A 166 12.12 56.06 15.75
CA ALA A 166 11.93 56.15 14.30
C ALA A 166 13.03 57.01 13.61
N PRO A 167 13.17 56.97 12.26
CA PRO A 167 14.43 57.22 11.54
C PRO A 167 14.63 58.68 11.07
N PRO A 168 15.86 59.09 10.72
CA PRO A 168 16.13 60.38 10.06
C PRO A 168 16.09 60.32 8.51
N PRO A 169 15.84 61.45 7.83
CA PRO A 169 15.50 61.55 6.41
C PRO A 169 16.72 61.65 5.45
N PRO A 170 16.53 61.42 4.12
CA PRO A 170 17.60 61.52 3.12
C PRO A 170 17.89 62.97 2.66
N PRO A 171 19.12 63.25 2.17
CA PRO A 171 19.58 64.59 1.77
C PRO A 171 19.11 65.04 0.35
N PRO A 172 19.18 66.35 0.03
CA PRO A 172 18.54 66.98 -1.14
C PRO A 172 19.37 66.92 -2.44
N PRO A 173 18.76 67.14 -3.62
CA PRO A 173 19.45 67.09 -4.92
C PRO A 173 20.16 68.41 -5.28
N PRO A 174 21.23 68.38 -6.12
CA PRO A 174 21.92 69.58 -6.59
C PRO A 174 21.22 70.27 -7.78
N PRO A 175 21.56 71.55 -8.07
CA PRO A 175 20.71 72.48 -8.81
C PRO A 175 20.90 72.46 -10.33
N THR A 176 19.84 72.93 -10.99
CA THR A 176 19.68 73.16 -12.43
C THR A 176 20.30 74.48 -12.89
N THR A 177 21.01 74.45 -14.01
CA THR A 177 21.34 75.65 -14.80
C THR A 177 20.75 75.54 -16.21
N ARG A 178 19.89 76.50 -16.56
CA ARG A 178 19.33 76.75 -17.90
C ARG A 178 20.36 77.41 -18.80
N LEU A 179 20.46 76.94 -20.04
CA LEU A 179 20.84 77.75 -21.21
C LEU A 179 19.94 77.35 -22.41
N THR A 180 19.58 78.36 -23.18
CA THR A 180 18.44 78.45 -24.11
C THR A 180 18.75 78.05 -25.57
N ALA A 181 17.85 77.25 -26.13
CA ALA A 181 17.29 77.17 -27.50
C ALA A 181 18.17 77.25 -28.78
N ARG A 182 18.06 76.20 -29.61
CA ARG A 182 18.11 76.23 -31.09
C ARG A 182 17.12 75.16 -31.66
N PRO A 183 16.47 75.35 -32.82
CA PRO A 183 15.36 74.51 -33.31
C PRO A 183 15.83 73.17 -33.94
N PRO A 184 14.92 72.20 -34.15
CA PRO A 184 15.26 70.79 -34.29
C PRO A 184 15.57 70.36 -35.74
N PRO A 185 16.48 69.39 -35.96
CA PRO A 185 16.56 68.60 -37.18
C PRO A 185 15.51 67.46 -37.19
N PRO A 186 15.13 66.94 -38.37
CA PRO A 186 14.06 65.94 -38.51
C PRO A 186 14.40 64.60 -37.81
N PRO A 187 13.39 63.83 -37.38
CA PRO A 187 13.61 62.63 -36.58
C PRO A 187 14.32 61.54 -37.40
N PRO A 188 15.42 60.96 -36.89
CA PRO A 188 15.90 59.70 -37.43
C PRO A 188 14.93 58.59 -37.04
N THR A 189 14.60 57.74 -38.00
CA THR A 189 13.86 56.50 -37.86
C THR A 189 14.52 55.59 -36.82
N THR A 190 14.10 55.71 -35.56
CA THR A 190 14.36 54.69 -34.54
C THR A 190 13.44 53.53 -34.83
N THR A 191 14.00 52.50 -35.48
CA THR A 191 13.53 51.13 -35.35
C THR A 191 13.21 50.86 -33.88
N PRO A 192 12.07 50.22 -33.55
CA PRO A 192 11.84 49.80 -32.19
C PRO A 192 12.98 48.84 -31.85
N PHE A 193 13.71 49.11 -30.76
CA PHE A 193 14.47 48.07 -30.08
C PHE A 193 13.49 46.93 -29.83
N ALA A 194 13.63 45.87 -30.63
CA ALA A 194 12.99 44.60 -30.34
C ALA A 194 13.34 44.28 -28.88
N PRO A 195 12.36 43.92 -28.03
CA PRO A 195 12.71 43.32 -26.76
C PRO A 195 13.58 42.12 -27.13
N THR A 196 14.81 42.12 -26.63
CA THR A 196 15.68 40.95 -26.71
C THR A 196 14.99 39.89 -25.86
N VAL A 197 14.05 39.16 -26.48
CA VAL A 197 13.55 37.90 -25.97
C VAL A 197 14.75 36.99 -26.06
N LEU A 198 15.58 37.01 -25.01
CA LEU A 198 16.34 35.83 -24.64
C LEU A 198 15.28 34.75 -24.48
N SER A 199 15.09 33.98 -25.55
CA SER A 199 14.43 32.69 -25.56
C SER A 199 15.18 31.82 -24.56
N ARG A 200 14.87 32.01 -23.27
CA ARG A 200 15.40 31.18 -22.20
C ARG A 200 14.75 29.84 -22.37
N SER A 201 15.55 28.77 -22.37
CA SER A 201 14.98 27.43 -22.46
C SER A 201 13.96 27.25 -21.33
N PRO A 202 12.82 26.55 -21.55
CA PRO A 202 11.84 26.28 -20.49
C PRO A 202 12.48 25.76 -19.19
N LEU A 203 13.54 24.96 -19.33
CA LEU A 203 14.35 24.47 -18.23
C LEU A 203 15.03 25.59 -17.41
N GLN A 204 15.65 26.59 -18.06
CA GLN A 204 16.24 27.74 -17.35
C GLN A 204 15.19 28.51 -16.56
N ARG A 205 13.98 28.66 -17.12
CA ARG A 205 12.89 29.32 -16.41
C ARG A 205 12.41 28.50 -15.21
N CYS A 206 12.27 27.19 -15.36
CA CYS A 206 11.95 26.30 -14.25
C CYS A 206 13.04 26.30 -13.15
N LYS A 207 14.33 26.44 -13.50
CA LYS A 207 15.41 26.62 -12.50
C LYS A 207 15.24 27.91 -11.68
N GLN A 208 14.74 28.99 -12.29
CA GLN A 208 14.42 30.23 -11.57
C GLN A 208 13.21 30.05 -10.65
N ILE A 209 12.16 29.36 -11.10
CA ILE A 209 10.98 29.05 -10.29
C ILE A 209 11.35 28.15 -9.11
N GLN A 210 12.29 27.21 -9.29
CA GLN A 210 12.77 26.36 -8.20
C GLN A 210 13.45 27.16 -7.08
N ALA A 211 14.09 28.29 -7.40
CA ALA A 211 14.76 29.13 -6.41
C ALA A 211 13.76 29.91 -5.52
N ASP A 212 12.59 30.24 -6.05
CA ASP A 212 11.45 30.81 -5.30
C ASP A 212 10.15 30.11 -5.71
N PRO A 213 9.83 28.96 -5.09
CA PRO A 213 8.68 28.16 -5.47
C PRO A 213 7.36 28.68 -4.90
N SER A 214 7.35 29.80 -4.16
CA SER A 214 6.20 30.27 -3.38
C SER A 214 4.91 30.47 -4.20
N ASN A 215 5.06 30.83 -5.48
CA ASN A 215 3.96 30.97 -6.44
C ASN A 215 4.15 30.07 -7.69
N ALA A 216 4.85 28.93 -7.55
CA ALA A 216 5.23 28.08 -8.67
C ALA A 216 4.06 27.68 -9.57
N ALA A 217 2.94 27.19 -9.02
CA ALA A 217 1.76 26.82 -9.80
C ALA A 217 1.23 27.98 -10.66
N GLU A 218 1.12 29.19 -10.09
CA GLU A 218 0.62 30.37 -10.82
C GLU A 218 1.55 30.75 -11.97
N VAL A 219 2.87 30.77 -11.72
CA VAL A 219 3.88 31.10 -12.73
C VAL A 219 3.92 30.05 -13.84
N LEU A 220 3.93 28.76 -13.49
CA LEU A 220 3.98 27.66 -14.45
C LEU A 220 2.76 27.64 -15.37
N ILE A 221 1.56 27.88 -14.83
CA ILE A 221 0.31 27.97 -15.60
C ILE A 221 0.35 29.19 -16.54
N ARG A 222 0.60 30.39 -15.98
CA ARG A 222 0.59 31.65 -16.74
C ARG A 222 1.60 31.64 -17.89
N GLU A 223 2.78 31.08 -17.65
CA GLU A 223 3.88 31.05 -18.63
C GLU A 223 3.85 29.78 -19.51
N ARG A 224 2.80 28.94 -19.39
CA ARG A 224 2.63 27.70 -20.18
C ARG A 224 3.82 26.74 -20.08
N LEU A 225 4.38 26.62 -18.88
CA LEU A 225 5.54 25.77 -18.58
C LEU A 225 5.15 24.41 -17.97
N VAL A 226 3.85 24.13 -17.81
CA VAL A 226 3.44 22.87 -17.21
C VAL A 226 3.65 21.70 -18.17
N SER A 227 4.56 20.80 -17.80
CA SER A 227 4.70 19.49 -18.44
C SER A 227 3.88 18.45 -17.67
N ALA A 228 3.03 17.71 -18.37
CA ALA A 228 2.20 16.65 -17.78
C ALA A 228 2.75 15.23 -17.97
N THR A 229 3.79 15.07 -18.78
CA THR A 229 4.41 13.78 -19.05
C THR A 229 5.69 13.67 -18.23
N GLU A 230 5.79 12.60 -17.44
CA GLU A 230 6.98 12.28 -16.67
C GLU A 230 8.06 11.70 -17.60
N ASP A 231 9.18 12.42 -17.81
CA ASP A 231 10.33 11.88 -18.55
C ASP A 231 11.14 10.95 -17.64
N ASN A 232 11.19 9.68 -18.04
CA ASN A 232 11.86 8.58 -17.35
C ASN A 232 13.13 8.12 -18.07
N SER A 233 13.54 8.76 -19.17
CA SER A 233 14.69 8.35 -19.98
C SER A 233 16.02 8.37 -19.21
N GLY A 234 16.11 9.20 -18.18
CA GLY A 234 17.28 9.38 -17.33
C GLY A 234 17.35 8.45 -16.10
N ARG A 235 16.33 7.61 -15.87
CA ARG A 235 16.23 6.78 -14.66
C ARG A 235 15.73 5.38 -14.96
N ARG A 236 16.00 4.43 -14.05
CA ARG A 236 15.52 3.05 -14.15
C ARG A 236 14.45 2.79 -13.08
N PRO A 237 13.17 3.12 -13.35
CA PRO A 237 12.11 2.86 -12.39
C PRO A 237 11.92 1.36 -12.20
N LEU A 238 11.53 0.96 -10.97
CA LEU A 238 11.18 -0.41 -10.67
C LEU A 238 9.68 -0.66 -10.88
N SER A 239 9.34 -1.85 -11.35
CA SER A 239 7.97 -2.34 -11.45
C SER A 239 7.69 -3.44 -10.44
N GLN A 240 6.40 -3.64 -10.13
CA GLN A 240 5.96 -4.75 -9.29
C GLN A 240 6.40 -6.11 -9.86
N GLU A 241 6.41 -6.25 -11.19
CA GLU A 241 6.83 -7.48 -11.85
C GLU A 241 8.31 -7.80 -11.59
N GLN A 242 9.17 -6.78 -11.63
CA GLN A 242 10.59 -6.96 -11.31
C GLN A 242 10.80 -7.35 -9.84
N VAL A 243 10.05 -6.74 -8.93
CA VAL A 243 10.04 -7.11 -7.50
C VAL A 243 9.66 -8.58 -7.32
N VAL A 244 8.56 -9.01 -7.94
CA VAL A 244 8.08 -10.39 -7.87
C VAL A 244 9.11 -11.36 -8.47
N ARG A 245 9.65 -11.08 -9.66
CA ARG A 245 10.62 -11.93 -10.34
C ARG A 245 11.88 -12.14 -9.49
N SER A 246 12.43 -11.06 -8.93
CA SER A 246 13.58 -11.14 -8.03
C SER A 246 13.23 -11.89 -6.74
N ASN A 247 12.05 -11.65 -6.17
CA ASN A 247 11.65 -12.30 -4.92
C ASN A 247 11.49 -13.83 -5.09
N ILE A 248 10.93 -14.28 -6.22
CA ILE A 248 10.80 -15.71 -6.54
C ILE A 248 12.20 -16.33 -6.76
N ALA A 249 13.03 -15.71 -7.59
CA ALA A 249 14.33 -16.25 -7.94
C ALA A 249 15.34 -16.21 -6.77
N ASN A 250 15.40 -15.09 -6.05
CA ASN A 250 16.49 -14.77 -5.13
C ASN A 250 16.05 -14.62 -3.67
N ALA A 251 14.74 -14.65 -3.37
CA ALA A 251 14.18 -14.33 -2.04
C ALA A 251 14.67 -12.99 -1.48
N CYS A 252 14.89 -12.03 -2.37
CA CYS A 252 15.19 -10.64 -2.05
C CYS A 252 14.55 -9.72 -3.09
N VAL A 253 14.40 -8.46 -2.72
CA VAL A 253 13.81 -7.44 -3.59
C VAL A 253 14.85 -6.40 -4.00
N PRO A 254 14.84 -5.98 -5.29
CA PRO A 254 15.70 -4.90 -5.74
C PRO A 254 15.29 -3.60 -5.05
N ARG A 255 16.24 -2.67 -4.97
CA ARG A 255 15.98 -1.32 -4.47
C ARG A 255 16.19 -0.31 -5.58
N LEU A 256 15.45 0.79 -5.52
CA LEU A 256 15.67 1.94 -6.40
C LEU A 256 16.89 2.72 -5.91
N ASP A 257 17.90 2.90 -6.76
CA ASP A 257 19.19 3.51 -6.36
C ASP A 257 19.53 4.82 -7.07
N GLU A 258 18.77 5.19 -8.10
CA GLU A 258 19.05 6.34 -8.95
C GLU A 258 17.79 7.20 -9.12
N ALA A 259 17.98 8.51 -9.22
CA ALA A 259 16.94 9.48 -9.57
C ALA A 259 17.60 10.70 -10.22
N GLU A 260 16.99 11.23 -11.28
CA GLU A 260 17.47 12.41 -12.00
C GLU A 260 16.33 13.43 -12.10
N CYS A 261 16.44 14.54 -11.35
CA CYS A 261 15.35 15.50 -11.23
C CYS A 261 15.42 16.66 -12.23
N GLU A 262 16.62 16.98 -12.73
CA GLU A 262 16.85 18.17 -13.55
C GLU A 262 16.19 18.09 -14.93
N ARG A 263 16.22 16.93 -15.60
CA ARG A 263 15.60 16.75 -16.93
C ARG A 263 14.11 17.07 -16.92
N SER A 264 13.42 16.59 -15.90
CA SER A 264 11.98 16.75 -15.71
C SER A 264 11.65 17.88 -14.74
N LEU A 265 12.51 18.91 -14.59
CA LEU A 265 12.34 19.91 -13.54
C LEU A 265 10.98 20.61 -13.59
N CYS A 266 10.51 21.03 -14.78
CA CYS A 266 9.21 21.68 -14.91
C CYS A 266 8.05 20.76 -14.49
N TYR A 267 8.11 19.47 -14.84
CA TYR A 267 7.17 18.46 -14.35
C TYR A 267 7.27 18.34 -12.82
N ASN A 268 8.48 18.17 -12.30
CA ASN A 268 8.75 17.98 -10.88
C ASN A 268 8.40 19.21 -10.03
N LEU A 269 8.27 20.40 -10.60
CA LEU A 269 7.78 21.58 -9.86
C LEU A 269 6.25 21.57 -9.71
N HIS A 270 5.52 20.91 -10.62
CA HIS A 270 4.05 20.95 -10.64
C HIS A 270 3.38 19.65 -10.23
N PHE A 271 3.99 18.50 -10.53
CA PHE A 271 3.44 17.15 -10.34
C PHE A 271 4.41 16.19 -9.66
N ARG A 272 3.85 15.23 -8.91
CA ARG A 272 4.59 14.15 -8.27
C ARG A 272 5.01 13.11 -9.32
N THR A 273 6.21 12.57 -9.20
CA THR A 273 6.58 11.31 -9.88
C THR A 273 5.72 10.16 -9.36
N MET A 274 5.61 9.07 -10.12
CA MET A 274 4.80 7.91 -9.67
C MET A 274 5.42 7.15 -8.49
N ASP A 275 6.75 7.12 -8.38
CA ASP A 275 7.48 6.41 -7.32
C ASP A 275 7.98 7.33 -6.21
N GLY A 276 7.52 8.59 -6.18
CA GLY A 276 7.84 9.57 -5.14
C GLY A 276 9.25 10.16 -5.22
N THR A 277 10.06 9.76 -6.21
CA THR A 277 11.37 10.38 -6.45
C THR A 277 11.25 11.88 -6.75
N CYS A 278 12.30 12.65 -6.48
CA CYS A 278 12.34 14.09 -6.75
C CYS A 278 11.33 14.94 -5.97
N ASN A 279 10.66 14.38 -4.95
CA ASN A 279 9.98 15.19 -3.94
C ASN A 279 10.99 16.12 -3.25
N ASN A 280 12.09 15.55 -2.78
CA ASN A 280 13.22 16.29 -2.26
C ASN A 280 14.30 16.48 -3.35
N PHE A 281 14.55 17.71 -3.78
CA PHE A 281 15.53 17.97 -4.85
C PHE A 281 16.99 17.74 -4.44
N ARG A 282 17.32 17.84 -3.15
CA ARG A 282 18.69 17.62 -2.65
C ARG A 282 18.98 16.14 -2.44
N LEU A 283 17.97 15.40 -1.97
CA LEU A 283 18.05 13.97 -1.68
C LEU A 283 16.88 13.24 -2.35
N PRO A 284 16.93 13.03 -3.69
CA PRO A 284 15.79 12.60 -4.51
C PRO A 284 15.11 11.29 -4.13
N LEU A 285 15.78 10.42 -3.37
CA LEU A 285 15.26 9.10 -2.97
C LEU A 285 14.58 9.10 -1.59
N ARG A 286 14.52 10.24 -0.89
CA ARG A 286 13.82 10.34 0.40
C ARG A 286 12.32 10.18 0.22
N GLY A 287 11.73 9.20 0.91
CA GLY A 287 10.31 8.84 0.76
C GLY A 287 9.94 8.16 -0.56
N ALA A 288 10.91 7.84 -1.43
CA ALA A 288 10.62 7.12 -2.66
C ALA A 288 10.21 5.66 -2.39
N ALA A 289 9.39 5.10 -3.28
CA ALA A 289 9.05 3.69 -3.29
C ALA A 289 10.27 2.82 -3.62
N PHE A 290 10.15 1.54 -3.29
CA PHE A 290 11.19 0.52 -3.48
C PHE A 290 12.50 0.86 -2.75
N ARG A 291 12.39 1.43 -1.54
CA ARG A 291 13.51 1.79 -0.66
C ARG A 291 13.37 1.08 0.69
N PRO A 292 14.46 0.93 1.46
CA PRO A 292 14.35 0.42 2.83
C PRO A 292 13.50 1.35 3.69
N TYR A 293 12.77 0.78 4.65
CA TYR A 293 12.19 1.57 5.73
C TYR A 293 13.29 2.29 6.52
N SER A 294 12.95 3.45 7.08
CA SER A 294 13.77 4.05 8.12
C SER A 294 13.62 3.25 9.43
N ARG A 295 14.53 3.47 10.39
CA ARG A 295 14.54 2.78 11.68
C ARG A 295 14.53 3.81 12.80
N LEU A 296 13.55 3.72 13.69
CA LEU A 296 13.51 4.58 14.89
C LEU A 296 14.57 4.17 15.92
N LEU A 297 14.87 2.87 15.97
CA LEU A 297 15.90 2.27 16.81
C LEU A 297 16.71 1.25 15.98
N PRO A 298 17.98 1.00 16.31
CA PRO A 298 18.74 -0.08 15.69
C PRO A 298 18.00 -1.42 15.78
N PRO A 299 18.00 -2.25 14.72
CA PRO A 299 17.30 -3.53 14.73
C PRO A 299 17.98 -4.54 15.65
N GLU A 300 17.18 -5.33 16.36
CA GLU A 300 17.63 -6.44 17.21
C GLU A 300 17.31 -7.77 16.51
N TYR A 301 18.35 -8.49 16.09
CA TYR A 301 18.26 -9.84 15.55
C TYR A 301 19.01 -10.81 16.46
N ASP A 302 18.59 -12.07 16.53
CA ASP A 302 19.19 -13.06 17.44
C ASP A 302 20.67 -13.32 17.15
N ASN A 303 21.06 -13.28 15.88
CA ASN A 303 22.45 -13.36 15.42
C ASN A 303 23.04 -11.97 15.07
N GLY A 304 22.37 -10.88 15.46
CA GLY A 304 22.75 -9.51 15.10
C GLY A 304 22.59 -9.13 13.62
N LEU A 305 22.17 -10.07 12.76
CA LEU A 305 22.15 -9.88 11.31
C LEU A 305 20.77 -10.07 10.69
N SER A 306 20.14 -11.23 10.86
CA SER A 306 18.96 -11.61 10.08
C SER A 306 17.97 -12.50 10.79
N GLU A 307 18.38 -13.25 11.81
CA GLU A 307 17.51 -14.24 12.41
C GLU A 307 16.53 -13.59 13.40
N PRO A 308 15.21 -13.85 13.25
CA PRO A 308 14.19 -13.19 14.05
C PRO A 308 14.45 -13.28 15.54
N ILE A 309 13.93 -12.32 16.30
CA ILE A 309 14.00 -12.36 17.76
C ILE A 309 13.35 -13.66 18.26
N SER A 310 14.05 -14.36 19.15
CA SER A 310 13.63 -15.64 19.73
C SER A 310 13.50 -16.79 18.73
N SER A 311 14.21 -16.76 17.60
CA SER A 311 14.28 -17.91 16.67
C SER A 311 15.46 -18.83 16.96
N ILE A 312 16.59 -18.29 17.46
CA ILE A 312 17.76 -19.05 17.91
C ILE A 312 17.70 -19.18 19.44
N ARG A 313 17.38 -18.09 20.13
CA ARG A 313 17.24 -18.03 21.59
C ARG A 313 15.75 -18.13 21.96
N SER A 314 15.18 -19.32 21.78
CA SER A 314 13.73 -19.55 21.92
C SER A 314 13.15 -19.17 23.30
N THR A 315 13.97 -19.06 24.34
CA THR A 315 13.58 -18.66 25.70
C THR A 315 13.56 -17.15 25.93
N LEU A 316 14.01 -16.34 24.95
CA LEU A 316 14.12 -14.88 25.09
C LEU A 316 12.75 -14.18 25.14
N ARG A 317 11.78 -14.63 24.34
CA ARG A 317 10.39 -14.13 24.36
C ARG A 317 9.42 -15.31 24.21
N PRO A 318 8.26 -15.28 24.87
CA PRO A 318 7.30 -16.37 24.84
C PRO A 318 6.73 -16.62 23.45
N ASN A 319 6.05 -17.76 23.29
CA ASN A 319 5.41 -18.14 22.03
C ASN A 319 4.35 -17.10 21.60
N PRO A 320 4.40 -16.57 20.36
CA PRO A 320 3.43 -15.60 19.84
C PRO A 320 1.97 -16.02 19.96
N ARG A 321 1.66 -17.30 19.75
CA ARG A 321 0.30 -17.84 19.86
C ARG A 321 -0.20 -17.81 21.30
N GLU A 322 0.64 -18.21 22.25
CA GLU A 322 0.31 -18.14 23.68
C GLU A 322 0.08 -16.70 24.13
N ILE A 323 0.92 -15.76 23.68
CA ILE A 323 0.72 -14.34 23.94
C ILE A 323 -0.64 -13.89 23.40
N ASN A 324 -0.95 -14.20 22.14
CA ASN A 324 -2.21 -13.77 21.53
C ASN A 324 -3.44 -14.35 22.25
N LEU A 325 -3.45 -15.66 22.52
CA LEU A 325 -4.55 -16.36 23.20
C LEU A 325 -4.84 -15.80 24.59
N ASN A 326 -3.78 -15.51 25.35
CA ASN A 326 -3.90 -15.14 26.76
C ASN A 326 -4.05 -13.63 26.99
N ILE A 327 -3.67 -12.79 26.01
CA ILE A 327 -3.56 -11.33 26.21
C ILE A 327 -4.43 -10.56 25.21
N LEU A 328 -4.31 -10.82 23.92
CA LEU A 328 -4.88 -9.96 22.89
C LEU A 328 -6.26 -10.41 22.41
N SER A 329 -6.46 -11.72 22.24
CA SER A 329 -7.71 -12.30 21.73
C SER A 329 -8.84 -12.17 22.74
N THR A 330 -10.04 -11.81 22.29
CA THR A 330 -11.22 -11.71 23.14
C THR A 330 -12.51 -11.90 22.34
N THR A 331 -13.57 -12.33 23.04
CA THR A 331 -14.95 -12.28 22.56
C THR A 331 -15.66 -10.98 22.97
N LYS A 332 -15.07 -10.18 23.85
CA LYS A 332 -15.67 -8.92 24.31
C LYS A 332 -15.44 -7.82 23.28
N GLN A 333 -16.51 -7.15 22.88
CA GLN A 333 -16.41 -5.96 22.03
C GLN A 333 -16.63 -4.72 22.88
N VAL A 334 -15.61 -3.86 22.94
CA VAL A 334 -15.70 -2.55 23.59
C VAL A 334 -15.76 -1.50 22.49
N THR A 335 -16.75 -0.63 22.50
CA THR A 335 -16.96 0.38 21.46
C THR A 335 -16.66 1.80 21.96
N VAL A 336 -16.56 2.72 21.00
CA VAL A 336 -16.52 4.17 21.18
C VAL A 336 -17.79 4.71 20.54
N SER A 337 -18.64 5.37 21.33
CA SER A 337 -19.97 5.77 20.86
C SER A 337 -19.92 6.97 19.93
N GLU A 338 -18.85 7.76 19.94
CA GLU A 338 -18.67 9.00 19.18
C GLU A 338 -18.21 8.80 17.72
N PHE A 339 -17.69 7.62 17.39
CA PHE A 339 -17.11 7.31 16.09
C PHE A 339 -17.74 6.06 15.49
N ASN A 340 -17.69 5.96 14.15
CA ASN A 340 -18.22 4.81 13.42
C ASN A 340 -17.10 4.00 12.73
N ALA A 341 -17.48 2.86 12.12
CA ALA A 341 -16.54 1.90 11.55
C ALA A 341 -15.79 2.41 10.31
N LEU A 342 -16.23 3.52 9.67
CA LEU A 342 -15.45 4.13 8.58
C LEU A 342 -14.07 4.57 9.03
N LEU A 343 -13.89 4.91 10.32
CA LEU A 343 -12.58 5.31 10.85
C LEU A 343 -11.57 4.15 10.77
N MET A 344 -12.01 2.92 11.06
CA MET A 344 -11.18 1.72 10.88
C MET A 344 -10.80 1.55 9.41
N GLN A 345 -11.78 1.69 8.51
CA GLN A 345 -11.55 1.47 7.08
C GLN A 345 -10.60 2.49 6.46
N PHE A 346 -10.76 3.77 6.80
CA PHE A 346 -9.85 4.81 6.34
C PHE A 346 -8.45 4.62 6.92
N GLY A 347 -8.33 4.16 8.17
CA GLY A 347 -7.04 3.78 8.74
C GLY A 347 -6.33 2.69 7.94
N GLN A 348 -7.06 1.66 7.49
CA GLN A 348 -6.52 0.63 6.60
C GLN A 348 -6.11 1.21 5.24
N PHE A 349 -6.96 2.04 4.63
CA PHE A 349 -6.65 2.70 3.35
C PHE A 349 -5.37 3.55 3.47
N MET A 350 -5.20 4.30 4.56
CA MET A 350 -3.99 5.09 4.81
C MET A 350 -2.75 4.24 5.04
N SER A 351 -2.88 3.11 5.75
CA SER A 351 -1.78 2.15 5.90
C SER A 351 -1.33 1.62 4.53
N HIS A 352 -2.28 1.42 3.62
CA HIS A 352 -2.02 0.97 2.27
C HIS A 352 -1.47 2.05 1.35
N ASP A 353 -1.65 3.34 1.65
CA ASP A 353 -0.96 4.41 0.92
C ASP A 353 0.52 4.44 1.31
N LEU A 354 0.80 4.42 2.61
CA LEU A 354 2.15 4.62 3.13
C LEU A 354 3.07 3.41 3.03
N ALA A 355 2.55 2.18 3.07
CA ALA A 355 3.42 1.02 3.22
C ALA A 355 2.91 -0.27 2.58
N LYS A 356 3.83 -0.99 1.93
CA LYS A 356 3.65 -2.37 1.46
C LYS A 356 4.97 -3.13 1.53
N THR A 357 4.97 -4.26 2.22
CA THR A 357 6.16 -5.11 2.37
C THR A 357 5.99 -6.42 1.61
N THR A 358 6.95 -6.75 0.74
CA THR A 358 7.00 -8.03 0.03
C THR A 358 7.25 -9.18 1.01
N LEU A 359 6.58 -10.32 0.82
CA LEU A 359 6.84 -11.55 1.56
C LEU A 359 7.57 -12.57 0.70
N VAL A 360 8.38 -13.42 1.33
CA VAL A 360 8.95 -14.61 0.67
C VAL A 360 7.81 -15.52 0.22
N PRO A 361 7.88 -16.17 -0.96
CA PRO A 361 6.81 -17.03 -1.46
C PRO A 361 6.46 -18.15 -0.46
N SER A 362 5.18 -18.22 -0.10
CA SER A 362 4.69 -19.12 0.96
C SER A 362 4.69 -20.59 0.61
N ALA A 363 4.67 -20.93 -0.67
CA ALA A 363 4.78 -22.32 -1.10
C ALA A 363 6.11 -22.96 -0.66
N LYS A 364 7.10 -22.13 -0.26
CA LYS A 364 8.34 -22.59 0.35
C LYS A 364 8.24 -22.81 1.87
N CYS A 365 7.10 -22.49 2.49
CA CYS A 365 6.84 -22.62 3.93
C CYS A 365 5.76 -23.69 4.17
N ASN A 366 6.01 -24.91 3.70
CA ASN A 366 5.07 -26.04 3.72
C ASN A 366 5.28 -27.01 4.91
N VAL A 367 6.30 -26.78 5.74
CA VAL A 367 6.64 -27.62 6.90
C VAL A 367 6.55 -26.85 8.21
N CYS A 368 6.37 -27.56 9.32
CA CYS A 368 6.35 -27.00 10.67
C CYS A 368 7.73 -26.84 11.29
N GLN A 369 8.64 -26.25 10.52
CA GLN A 369 10.02 -26.00 10.89
C GLN A 369 10.44 -24.60 10.42
N ASN A 370 11.37 -24.00 11.15
CA ASN A 370 12.00 -22.76 10.71
C ASN A 370 12.86 -23.05 9.48
N ILE A 371 12.66 -22.30 8.40
CA ILE A 371 13.53 -22.35 7.23
C ILE A 371 14.33 -21.06 7.24
N THR A 372 15.63 -21.19 7.46
CA THR A 372 16.57 -20.07 7.62
C THR A 372 16.32 -18.99 6.56
N SER A 373 16.21 -17.74 7.02
CA SER A 373 15.94 -16.56 6.17
C SER A 373 14.62 -16.54 5.37
N ARG A 374 13.77 -17.58 5.42
CA ARG A 374 12.55 -17.70 4.59
C ARG A 374 11.25 -17.87 5.37
N CYS A 375 11.22 -18.78 6.34
CA CYS A 375 9.97 -19.19 7.01
C CYS A 375 10.16 -19.25 8.51
N MET A 376 9.13 -18.84 9.25
CA MET A 376 9.04 -18.96 10.70
C MET A 376 7.87 -19.90 11.02
N SER A 377 8.12 -20.88 11.87
CA SER A 377 7.10 -21.80 12.35
C SER A 377 6.81 -21.52 13.82
N ILE A 378 5.54 -21.28 14.13
CA ILE A 378 5.05 -21.03 15.48
C ILE A 378 4.39 -22.32 15.94
N GLN A 379 5.07 -23.01 16.85
CA GLN A 379 4.60 -24.27 17.41
C GLN A 379 3.35 -24.02 18.25
N LEU A 380 2.38 -24.93 18.14
CA LEU A 380 1.15 -24.85 18.92
C LEU A 380 1.29 -25.65 20.21
N SER A 381 0.62 -25.18 21.26
CA SER A 381 0.44 -25.96 22.47
C SER A 381 -0.43 -27.19 22.17
N PRO A 382 -0.16 -28.37 22.79
CA PRO A 382 -1.08 -29.50 22.74
C PRO A 382 -2.50 -29.15 23.20
N PHE A 383 -2.63 -28.11 24.04
CA PHE A 383 -3.88 -27.59 24.57
C PHE A 383 -4.47 -26.42 23.77
N ASP A 384 -3.95 -26.09 22.58
CA ASP A 384 -4.51 -25.01 21.76
C ASP A 384 -6.03 -25.27 21.52
N PRO A 385 -6.89 -24.26 21.75
CA PRO A 385 -8.34 -24.44 21.64
C PRO A 385 -8.81 -24.63 20.19
N ASN A 386 -8.02 -24.24 19.19
CA ASN A 386 -8.40 -24.29 17.79
C ASN A 386 -8.04 -25.64 17.17
N SER A 387 -9.04 -26.49 16.96
CA SER A 387 -8.86 -27.83 16.38
C SER A 387 -8.31 -27.81 14.96
N HIS A 388 -8.65 -26.79 14.15
CA HIS A 388 -8.13 -26.64 12.79
C HIS A 388 -6.63 -26.34 12.81
N PHE A 389 -6.20 -25.40 13.66
CA PHE A 389 -4.78 -25.10 13.79
C PHE A 389 -4.00 -26.30 14.33
N LYS A 390 -4.56 -27.03 15.30
CA LYS A 390 -3.94 -28.27 15.79
C LYS A 390 -3.79 -29.33 14.72
N ALA A 391 -4.76 -29.48 13.82
CA ALA A 391 -4.65 -30.40 12.69
C ALA A 391 -3.52 -30.01 11.74
N ASP A 392 -3.25 -28.71 11.57
CA ASP A 392 -2.12 -28.19 10.78
C ASP A 392 -0.76 -28.29 11.51
N GLY A 393 -0.78 -28.54 12.82
CA GLY A 393 0.39 -28.73 13.70
C GLY A 393 1.11 -27.45 14.13
N CYS A 394 1.16 -26.43 13.28
CA CYS A 394 1.81 -25.16 13.56
C CYS A 394 1.19 -24.01 12.75
N LEU A 395 1.43 -22.77 13.18
CA LEU A 395 1.19 -21.60 12.34
C LEU A 395 2.46 -21.27 11.55
N ARG A 396 2.35 -21.26 10.22
CA ARG A 396 3.46 -21.02 9.29
C ARG A 396 3.44 -19.57 8.84
N VAL A 397 4.55 -18.86 8.99
CA VAL A 397 4.67 -17.44 8.65
C VAL A 397 5.83 -17.24 7.68
N SER A 398 5.52 -16.81 6.46
CA SER A 398 6.54 -16.35 5.51
C SER A 398 7.21 -15.08 6.02
N ARG A 399 8.54 -15.05 5.99
CA ARG A 399 9.32 -13.87 6.35
C ARG A 399 9.13 -12.75 5.33
N SER A 400 9.27 -11.51 5.76
CA SER A 400 9.32 -10.36 4.87
C SER A 400 10.60 -10.40 4.06
N SER A 401 10.51 -10.22 2.75
CA SER A 401 11.67 -10.26 1.87
C SER A 401 12.62 -9.10 2.18
N PRO A 402 13.93 -9.37 2.28
CA PRO A 402 14.92 -8.34 2.49
C PRO A 402 15.25 -7.64 1.17
N ILE A 403 15.75 -6.42 1.28
CA ILE A 403 16.45 -5.80 0.16
C ILE A 403 17.69 -6.63 -0.17
N CYS A 404 17.92 -6.86 -1.47
CA CYS A 404 19.09 -7.58 -1.95
C CYS A 404 20.39 -6.95 -1.41
N GLY A 405 21.27 -7.79 -0.87
CA GLY A 405 22.52 -7.36 -0.23
C GLY A 405 22.44 -7.07 1.28
N SER A 406 21.25 -7.10 1.90
CA SER A 406 21.09 -7.00 3.36
C SER A 406 20.93 -8.38 4.03
N GLY A 407 21.20 -8.45 5.34
CA GLY A 407 21.03 -9.66 6.16
C GLY A 407 22.20 -10.66 6.12
N ARG A 408 23.32 -10.34 5.42
CA ARG A 408 24.53 -11.17 5.39
C ARG A 408 25.70 -10.53 6.15
N THR A 409 26.10 -9.33 5.74
CA THR A 409 27.21 -8.56 6.36
C THR A 409 26.71 -7.34 7.12
N LYS A 410 25.48 -6.91 6.84
CA LYS A 410 24.77 -5.83 7.52
C LYS A 410 23.39 -6.34 7.96
N PRO A 411 22.78 -5.75 9.00
CA PRO A 411 21.45 -6.15 9.43
C PRO A 411 20.43 -6.15 8.29
N ARG A 412 19.52 -7.13 8.33
CA ARG A 412 18.45 -7.32 7.36
C ARG A 412 17.56 -6.07 7.31
N GLN A 413 17.28 -5.58 6.10
CA GLN A 413 16.38 -4.45 5.88
C GLN A 413 15.23 -4.88 4.99
N GLN A 414 14.01 -4.67 5.48
CA GLN A 414 12.80 -4.82 4.68
C GLN A 414 12.58 -3.56 3.82
N LEU A 415 11.82 -3.75 2.75
CA LEU A 415 11.52 -2.76 1.72
C LEU A 415 10.10 -2.20 1.90
N ASN A 416 9.93 -0.92 1.59
CA ASN A 416 8.63 -0.36 1.22
C ASN A 416 8.44 -0.36 -0.30
N GLU A 417 7.44 -1.07 -0.82
CA GLU A 417 7.05 -0.98 -2.23
C GLU A 417 6.26 0.29 -2.56
N ASN A 418 5.79 1.02 -1.54
CA ASN A 418 5.01 2.25 -1.71
C ASN A 418 5.83 3.50 -1.39
N THR A 419 5.32 4.66 -1.82
CA THR A 419 5.90 5.95 -1.46
C THR A 419 5.67 6.23 0.04
N GLY A 420 6.52 7.06 0.64
CA GLY A 420 6.37 7.53 2.02
C GLY A 420 5.43 8.73 2.17
N PHE A 421 4.71 9.08 1.09
CA PHE A 421 3.83 10.24 1.01
C PHE A 421 2.36 9.80 1.12
N ILE A 422 1.48 10.76 1.42
CA ILE A 422 0.04 10.58 1.23
C ILE A 422 -0.29 11.16 -0.13
N ASP A 423 -0.29 10.32 -1.16
CA ASP A 423 -0.42 10.75 -2.56
C ASP A 423 -1.47 9.95 -3.34
N GLY A 424 -2.25 9.09 -2.67
CA GLY A 424 -3.26 8.26 -3.30
C GLY A 424 -2.68 7.06 -4.05
N SER A 425 -1.48 6.60 -3.69
CA SER A 425 -0.86 5.39 -4.27
C SER A 425 -1.76 4.14 -4.26
N PRO A 426 -2.77 3.93 -3.38
CA PRO A 426 -3.69 2.80 -3.50
C PRO A 426 -4.53 2.83 -4.79
N ILE A 427 -4.70 4.02 -5.37
CA ILE A 427 -5.44 4.28 -6.60
C ILE A 427 -4.47 4.27 -7.79
N TYR A 428 -3.35 4.98 -7.65
CA TYR A 428 -2.44 5.30 -8.76
C TYR A 428 -1.20 4.41 -8.87
N GLY A 429 -0.95 3.56 -7.89
CA GLY A 429 0.26 2.75 -7.80
C GLY A 429 1.51 3.57 -7.48
N SER A 430 2.60 2.87 -7.18
CA SER A 430 3.92 3.46 -6.87
C SER A 430 4.97 3.20 -7.96
N SER A 431 4.54 2.79 -9.16
CA SER A 431 5.40 2.39 -10.27
C SER A 431 4.85 2.91 -11.59
N VAL A 432 5.71 3.59 -12.36
CA VAL A 432 5.38 4.06 -13.71
C VAL A 432 4.96 2.90 -14.62
N GLY A 433 5.67 1.75 -14.52
CA GLY A 433 5.43 0.59 -15.39
C GLY A 433 4.08 -0.10 -15.16
N ASP A 434 3.49 0.11 -13.98
CA ASP A 434 2.23 -0.52 -13.58
C ASP A 434 1.00 0.34 -13.88
N LEU A 435 1.19 1.64 -14.16
CA LEU A 435 0.10 2.62 -14.38
C LEU A 435 -0.90 2.18 -15.45
N ARG A 436 -0.41 1.56 -16.55
CA ARG A 436 -1.25 1.06 -17.66
C ARG A 436 -2.28 0.00 -17.24
N LYS A 437 -2.11 -0.63 -16.07
CA LYS A 437 -3.03 -1.65 -15.56
C LYS A 437 -4.39 -1.02 -15.22
N PHE A 438 -4.39 0.18 -14.64
CA PHE A 438 -5.58 0.86 -14.12
C PHE A 438 -5.85 2.24 -14.72
N ARG A 439 -4.93 2.85 -15.47
CA ARG A 439 -5.19 4.08 -16.26
C ARG A 439 -5.80 3.76 -17.63
N GLU A 440 -6.79 4.52 -18.07
CA GLU A 440 -7.46 4.33 -19.36
C GLU A 440 -6.69 4.99 -20.52
N GLY A 441 -5.69 4.28 -21.04
CA GLY A 441 -4.96 4.70 -22.24
C GLY A 441 -4.40 6.12 -22.14
N SER A 442 -4.65 6.92 -23.18
CA SER A 442 -4.26 8.33 -23.27
C SER A 442 -5.33 9.29 -22.75
N THR A 443 -6.41 8.81 -22.12
CA THR A 443 -7.42 9.67 -21.52
C THR A 443 -6.93 10.22 -20.16
N GLY A 444 -7.72 11.12 -19.57
CA GLY A 444 -7.55 11.57 -18.20
C GLY A 444 -8.11 10.61 -17.15
N LEU A 445 -8.72 9.49 -17.55
CA LEU A 445 -9.52 8.65 -16.68
C LEU A 445 -8.75 7.42 -16.17
N LEU A 446 -9.22 6.91 -15.04
CA LEU A 446 -8.95 5.56 -14.57
C LEU A 446 -9.99 4.60 -15.15
N LYS A 447 -9.56 3.36 -15.42
CA LYS A 447 -10.42 2.31 -15.94
C LYS A 447 -11.50 1.98 -14.91
N LEU A 448 -12.74 1.88 -15.39
CA LEU A 448 -13.86 1.30 -14.67
C LEU A 448 -14.55 0.29 -15.59
N SER A 449 -15.17 -0.73 -15.02
CA SER A 449 -15.94 -1.74 -15.75
C SER A 449 -17.40 -1.67 -15.35
N THR A 450 -18.30 -1.72 -16.33
CA THR A 450 -19.74 -1.81 -16.06
C THR A 450 -20.15 -3.27 -15.97
N PHE A 451 -20.72 -3.67 -14.83
CA PHE A 451 -21.20 -5.03 -14.60
C PHE A 451 -22.37 -5.01 -13.61
N ASN A 452 -23.42 -5.80 -13.86
CA ASN A 452 -24.67 -5.80 -13.08
C ASN A 452 -25.24 -4.39 -12.82
N GLY A 453 -25.18 -3.50 -13.82
CA GLY A 453 -25.64 -2.12 -13.69
C GLY A 453 -24.77 -1.21 -12.80
N MET A 454 -23.65 -1.70 -12.29
CA MET A 454 -22.72 -0.95 -11.44
C MET A 454 -21.45 -0.60 -12.20
N ARG A 455 -20.86 0.56 -11.89
CA ARG A 455 -19.50 0.93 -12.34
C ARG A 455 -18.48 0.52 -11.28
N LEU A 456 -17.69 -0.50 -11.57
CA LEU A 456 -16.77 -1.13 -10.63
C LEU A 456 -15.32 -0.92 -11.05
N LEU A 457 -14.40 -1.24 -10.14
CA LEU A 457 -12.98 -1.35 -10.49
C LEU A 457 -12.78 -2.41 -11.58
N PRO A 458 -11.73 -2.32 -12.41
CA PRO A 458 -11.48 -3.28 -13.47
C PRO A 458 -11.29 -4.70 -12.93
N PHE A 459 -11.93 -5.67 -13.56
CA PHE A 459 -11.76 -7.10 -13.33
C PHE A 459 -12.11 -7.88 -14.61
N ASP A 460 -11.77 -9.17 -14.66
CA ASP A 460 -12.20 -10.04 -15.77
C ASP A 460 -13.66 -10.48 -15.57
N SER A 461 -14.59 -9.78 -16.20
CA SER A 461 -16.02 -10.08 -16.11
C SER A 461 -16.41 -11.42 -16.73
N SER A 462 -15.56 -12.00 -17.60
CA SER A 462 -15.84 -13.31 -18.20
C SER A 462 -15.79 -14.44 -17.18
N GLN A 463 -15.13 -14.22 -16.05
CA GLN A 463 -15.08 -15.15 -14.91
C GLN A 463 -16.33 -15.10 -14.04
N CYS A 464 -17.29 -14.20 -14.28
CA CYS A 464 -18.44 -14.01 -13.39
C CYS A 464 -19.76 -14.16 -14.15
N ARG A 465 -20.09 -15.40 -14.55
CA ARG A 465 -21.38 -15.72 -15.19
C ARG A 465 -22.54 -15.81 -14.20
N SER A 466 -22.23 -16.27 -12.99
CA SER A 466 -23.15 -16.48 -11.87
C SER A 466 -22.43 -16.12 -10.58
N SER A 467 -23.17 -15.96 -9.48
CA SER A 467 -22.55 -15.74 -8.16
C SER A 467 -21.73 -16.94 -7.70
N SER A 468 -22.10 -18.18 -8.07
CA SER A 468 -21.42 -19.40 -7.62
C SER A 468 -20.11 -19.68 -8.36
N ASP A 469 -19.95 -19.12 -9.56
CA ASP A 469 -18.78 -19.37 -10.42
C ASP A 469 -17.89 -18.12 -10.58
N CYS A 470 -18.09 -17.09 -9.74
CA CYS A 470 -17.36 -15.82 -9.87
C CYS A 470 -16.06 -15.80 -9.08
N SER A 471 -14.94 -15.66 -9.78
CA SER A 471 -13.59 -15.49 -9.20
C SER A 471 -13.04 -14.08 -9.41
N ALA A 472 -13.90 -13.06 -9.29
CA ALA A 472 -13.52 -11.67 -9.54
C ALA A 472 -12.33 -11.21 -8.69
N VAL A 473 -11.36 -10.58 -9.33
CA VAL A 473 -10.23 -9.92 -8.68
C VAL A 473 -10.13 -8.51 -9.26
N PHE A 474 -10.37 -7.51 -8.43
CA PHE A 474 -10.25 -6.12 -8.82
C PHE A 474 -8.79 -5.71 -8.96
N VAL A 475 -8.53 -4.83 -9.94
CA VAL A 475 -7.23 -4.24 -10.23
C VAL A 475 -7.24 -2.76 -9.84
N ALA A 476 -6.27 -2.34 -9.03
CA ALA A 476 -6.05 -0.96 -8.63
C ALA A 476 -4.54 -0.68 -8.47
N GLY A 477 -4.19 0.52 -8.03
CA GLY A 477 -2.81 0.90 -7.69
C GLY A 477 -2.17 0.04 -6.60
N ASP A 478 -2.97 -0.43 -5.64
CA ASP A 478 -2.55 -1.41 -4.64
C ASP A 478 -3.30 -2.74 -4.79
N SER A 479 -2.54 -3.83 -4.82
CA SER A 479 -3.01 -5.21 -4.97
C SER A 479 -3.90 -5.72 -3.83
N ARG A 480 -3.81 -5.09 -2.66
CA ARG A 480 -4.58 -5.45 -1.47
C ARG A 480 -6.01 -4.90 -1.51
N VAL A 481 -6.43 -4.27 -2.62
CA VAL A 481 -7.81 -3.80 -2.80
C VAL A 481 -8.85 -4.87 -2.48
N ASN A 482 -8.58 -6.13 -2.81
CA ASN A 482 -9.50 -7.26 -2.61
C ASN A 482 -9.52 -7.81 -1.17
N LEU A 483 -8.74 -7.26 -0.24
CA LEU A 483 -8.60 -7.83 1.11
C LEU A 483 -9.90 -7.83 1.91
N PHE A 484 -10.71 -6.80 1.76
CA PHE A 484 -11.94 -6.62 2.53
C PHE A 484 -12.93 -5.75 1.74
N LEU A 485 -14.22 -6.08 1.79
CA LEU A 485 -15.25 -5.36 1.01
C LEU A 485 -15.30 -3.84 1.30
N GLY A 486 -15.09 -3.45 2.56
CA GLY A 486 -15.00 -2.03 2.93
C GLY A 486 -13.80 -1.34 2.30
N LEU A 487 -12.66 -2.03 2.16
CA LEU A 487 -11.47 -1.50 1.50
C LEU A 487 -11.71 -1.31 0.01
N THR A 488 -12.28 -2.32 -0.66
CA THR A 488 -12.71 -2.23 -2.07
C THR A 488 -13.62 -1.02 -2.28
N SER A 489 -14.54 -0.75 -1.35
CA SER A 489 -15.44 0.40 -1.40
C SER A 489 -14.67 1.73 -1.42
N PHE A 490 -13.65 1.89 -0.56
CA PHE A 490 -12.83 3.12 -0.54
C PHE A 490 -12.00 3.29 -1.81
N HIS A 491 -11.38 2.22 -2.31
CA HIS A 491 -10.67 2.27 -3.60
C HIS A 491 -11.62 2.70 -4.74
N LEU A 492 -12.84 2.15 -4.78
CA LEU A 492 -13.81 2.50 -5.80
C LEU A 492 -14.29 3.96 -5.67
N LEU A 493 -14.62 4.43 -4.46
CA LEU A 493 -15.06 5.81 -4.23
C LEU A 493 -14.02 6.82 -4.70
N PHE A 494 -12.74 6.64 -4.34
CA PHE A 494 -11.70 7.58 -4.78
C PHE A 494 -11.33 7.44 -6.26
N THR A 495 -11.48 6.25 -6.85
CA THR A 495 -11.33 6.07 -8.31
C THR A 495 -12.45 6.79 -9.06
N ARG A 496 -13.70 6.71 -8.57
CA ARG A 496 -14.83 7.47 -9.09
C ARG A 496 -14.60 8.97 -8.92
N GLU A 497 -14.03 9.42 -7.79
CA GLU A 497 -13.74 10.83 -7.55
C GLU A 497 -12.70 11.37 -8.55
N HIS A 498 -11.66 10.59 -8.86
CA HIS A 498 -10.72 10.92 -9.91
C HIS A 498 -11.43 11.13 -11.26
N ASN A 499 -12.26 10.16 -11.68
CA ASN A 499 -12.96 10.25 -12.96
C ASN A 499 -13.95 11.42 -12.99
N ARG A 500 -14.66 11.70 -11.88
CA ARG A 500 -15.57 12.84 -11.75
C ARG A 500 -14.82 14.17 -11.92
N ILE A 501 -13.69 14.32 -11.23
CA ILE A 501 -12.83 15.51 -11.35
C ILE A 501 -12.29 15.64 -12.77
N SER A 502 -11.70 14.57 -13.33
CA SER A 502 -11.13 14.59 -14.68
C SER A 502 -12.15 14.97 -15.74
N SER A 503 -13.35 14.37 -15.71
CA SER A 503 -14.42 14.73 -16.63
C SER A 503 -14.85 16.18 -16.51
N ARG A 504 -14.91 16.73 -15.28
CA ARG A 504 -15.25 18.14 -15.07
C ARG A 504 -14.13 19.08 -15.55
N LEU A 505 -12.88 18.73 -15.32
CA LEU A 505 -11.72 19.50 -15.81
C LEU A 505 -11.65 19.50 -17.33
N GLN A 506 -11.97 18.38 -18.00
CA GLN A 506 -12.04 18.32 -19.46
C GLN A 506 -13.09 19.29 -20.03
N GLN A 507 -14.24 19.44 -19.36
CA GLN A 507 -15.28 20.41 -19.76
C GLN A 507 -14.83 21.86 -19.56
N LEU A 508 -14.13 22.14 -18.45
CA LEU A 508 -13.64 23.48 -18.14
C LEU A 508 -12.47 23.88 -19.03
N ASN A 509 -11.61 22.92 -19.37
CA ASN A 509 -10.38 23.08 -20.13
C ASN A 509 -10.35 22.13 -21.34
N PRO A 510 -11.12 22.39 -22.42
CA PRO A 510 -11.18 21.50 -23.59
C PRO A 510 -9.82 21.31 -24.29
N HIS A 511 -8.87 22.21 -24.06
CA HIS A 511 -7.53 22.20 -24.65
C HIS A 511 -6.54 21.30 -23.90
N TRP A 512 -6.87 20.82 -22.69
CA TRP A 512 -6.02 19.89 -21.95
C TRP A 512 -6.06 18.49 -22.56
N ASN A 513 -4.88 17.87 -22.72
CA ASN A 513 -4.76 16.48 -23.11
C ASN A 513 -4.97 15.52 -21.92
N GLY A 514 -5.08 14.22 -22.19
CA GLY A 514 -5.35 13.25 -21.14
C GLY A 514 -4.24 13.10 -20.09
N ASP A 515 -2.96 13.33 -20.43
CA ASP A 515 -1.89 13.37 -19.43
C ASP A 515 -2.07 14.53 -18.44
N ARG A 516 -2.40 15.73 -18.95
CA ARG A 516 -2.68 16.91 -18.12
C ARG A 516 -3.89 16.67 -17.22
N LEU A 517 -4.96 16.11 -17.76
CA LEU A 517 -6.18 15.77 -17.00
C LEU A 517 -5.92 14.73 -15.92
N PHE A 518 -5.19 13.66 -16.25
CA PHE A 518 -4.82 12.63 -15.29
C PHE A 518 -4.00 13.21 -14.14
N GLN A 519 -2.96 13.99 -14.44
CA GLN A 519 -2.07 14.53 -13.40
C GLN A 519 -2.75 15.59 -12.52
N GLU A 520 -3.57 16.48 -13.09
CA GLU A 520 -4.33 17.45 -12.29
C GLU A 520 -5.37 16.73 -11.40
N SER A 521 -6.09 15.74 -11.93
CA SER A 521 -7.05 14.96 -11.16
C SER A 521 -6.36 14.16 -10.04
N ARG A 522 -5.22 13.52 -10.34
CA ARG A 522 -4.38 12.83 -9.34
C ARG A 522 -3.91 13.79 -8.25
N LYS A 523 -3.43 14.98 -8.63
CA LYS A 523 -2.96 16.01 -7.69
C LYS A 523 -4.09 16.48 -6.76
N ILE A 524 -5.28 16.72 -7.28
CA ILE A 524 -6.46 17.13 -6.49
C ILE A 524 -6.92 16.00 -5.56
N VAL A 525 -7.05 14.76 -6.04
CA VAL A 525 -7.46 13.62 -5.20
C VAL A 525 -6.44 13.35 -4.09
N GLY A 526 -5.14 13.42 -4.38
CA GLY A 526 -4.10 13.33 -3.36
C GLY A 526 -4.27 14.40 -2.27
N ALA A 527 -4.58 15.65 -2.66
CA ALA A 527 -4.86 16.74 -1.73
C ALA A 527 -6.13 16.51 -0.90
N ILE A 528 -7.19 15.95 -1.49
CA ILE A 528 -8.42 15.55 -0.77
C ILE A 528 -8.08 14.50 0.30
N ILE A 529 -7.31 13.47 -0.04
CA ILE A 529 -6.91 12.42 0.91
C ILE A 529 -6.06 13.01 2.04
N GLN A 530 -5.11 13.89 1.73
CA GLN A 530 -4.32 14.61 2.74
C GLN A 530 -5.22 15.44 3.67
N ALA A 531 -6.15 16.21 3.12
CA ALA A 531 -7.07 17.04 3.91
C ALA A 531 -7.91 16.18 4.87
N ILE A 532 -8.49 15.07 4.39
CA ILE A 532 -9.25 14.12 5.22
C ILE A 532 -8.35 13.51 6.30
N CYS A 533 -7.13 13.09 5.95
CA CYS A 533 -6.20 12.46 6.87
C CYS A 533 -5.84 13.39 8.05
N TYR A 534 -5.36 14.59 7.76
CA TYR A 534 -4.85 15.50 8.80
C TYR A 534 -5.95 16.25 9.56
N ARG A 535 -7.13 16.49 8.95
CA ARG A 535 -8.20 17.28 9.58
C ARG A 535 -9.30 16.43 10.20
N GLU A 536 -9.64 15.28 9.60
CA GLU A 536 -10.75 14.46 10.07
C GLU A 536 -10.30 13.20 10.81
N TYR A 537 -9.27 12.50 10.32
CA TYR A 537 -8.86 11.19 10.83
C TYR A 537 -7.87 11.28 12.01
N LEU A 538 -6.69 11.89 11.80
CA LEU A 538 -5.61 11.89 12.80
C LEU A 538 -5.98 12.54 14.14
N PRO A 539 -6.76 13.64 14.20
CA PRO A 539 -7.21 14.21 15.47
C PRO A 539 -8.06 13.23 16.30
N LYS A 540 -8.83 12.35 15.64
CA LYS A 540 -9.67 11.33 16.32
C LYS A 540 -8.85 10.17 16.85
N VAL A 541 -7.77 9.80 16.14
CA VAL A 541 -6.84 8.74 16.57
C VAL A 541 -5.95 9.20 17.72
N LEU A 542 -5.36 10.40 17.59
CA LEU A 542 -4.35 10.92 18.50
C LEU A 542 -4.91 11.73 19.67
N GLY A 543 -6.16 12.20 19.59
CA GLY A 543 -6.80 12.97 20.65
C GLY A 543 -5.93 14.16 21.10
N SER A 544 -5.76 14.28 22.41
CA SER A 544 -4.91 15.30 23.05
C SER A 544 -3.45 15.30 22.56
N SER A 545 -2.91 14.15 22.13
CA SER A 545 -1.52 14.06 21.63
C SER A 545 -1.34 14.65 20.23
N PHE A 546 -2.41 14.94 19.49
CA PHE A 546 -2.32 15.48 18.13
C PHE A 546 -1.55 16.80 18.08
N ALA A 547 -1.85 17.73 18.99
CA ALA A 547 -1.22 19.05 19.03
C ALA A 547 0.29 18.96 19.34
N ALA A 548 0.68 18.03 20.22
CA ALA A 548 2.07 17.85 20.64
C ALA A 548 2.92 17.08 19.61
N THR A 549 2.32 16.11 18.90
CA THR A 549 3.07 15.20 18.01
C THR A 549 3.03 15.60 16.53
N ILE A 550 1.99 16.33 16.10
CA ILE A 550 1.85 16.80 14.71
C ILE A 550 1.78 18.33 14.69
N GLY A 551 0.94 18.93 15.54
CA GLY A 551 0.82 20.38 15.65
C GLY A 551 0.40 21.11 14.35
N PRO A 552 0.45 22.44 14.31
CA PRO A 552 0.16 23.22 13.11
C PRO A 552 1.25 23.05 12.05
N TYR A 553 0.86 23.12 10.77
CA TYR A 553 1.82 23.08 9.66
C TYR A 553 2.65 24.37 9.61
N ARG A 554 3.98 24.23 9.43
CA ARG A 554 4.94 25.36 9.41
C ARG A 554 5.63 25.56 8.05
N GLY A 555 5.17 24.86 7.02
CA GLY A 555 5.80 24.83 5.70
C GLY A 555 6.66 23.58 5.48
N TYR A 556 7.06 23.38 4.23
CA TYR A 556 7.93 22.29 3.82
C TYR A 556 9.36 22.49 4.32
N ASP A 557 9.94 21.48 4.94
CA ASP A 557 11.37 21.45 5.32
C ASP A 557 12.10 20.34 4.54
N PRO A 558 13.03 20.68 3.62
CA PRO A 558 13.79 19.69 2.85
C PRO A 558 14.75 18.84 3.70
N ASN A 559 14.98 19.19 4.97
CA ASN A 559 15.82 18.40 5.87
C ASN A 559 15.06 17.25 6.54
N ILE A 560 13.72 17.32 6.60
CA ILE A 560 12.88 16.26 7.16
C ILE A 560 12.86 15.07 6.20
N ASP A 561 13.02 13.86 6.75
CA ASP A 561 12.93 12.61 6.00
C ASP A 561 11.52 12.00 6.12
N PRO A 562 10.71 11.99 5.04
CA PRO A 562 9.37 11.40 5.03
C PRO A 562 9.37 9.87 4.97
N THR A 563 10.53 9.21 4.82
CA THR A 563 10.64 7.75 4.74
C THR A 563 9.96 7.08 5.93
N VAL A 564 9.03 6.18 5.62
CA VAL A 564 8.24 5.43 6.61
C VAL A 564 9.14 4.59 7.49
N ALA A 565 8.94 4.67 8.80
CA ALA A 565 9.66 3.87 9.78
C ALA A 565 9.17 2.42 9.77
N ASN A 566 10.10 1.48 9.95
CA ASN A 566 9.78 0.06 9.98
C ASN A 566 8.83 -0.24 11.15
N GLU A 567 9.09 0.37 12.31
CA GLU A 567 8.32 0.21 13.53
C GLU A 567 6.89 0.77 13.40
N PHE A 568 6.70 1.81 12.57
CA PHE A 568 5.38 2.34 12.26
C PHE A 568 4.52 1.30 11.54
N THR A 569 5.00 0.73 10.43
CA THR A 569 4.20 -0.21 9.61
C THR A 569 4.13 -1.62 10.18
N SER A 570 5.23 -2.10 10.77
CA SER A 570 5.31 -3.49 11.26
C SER A 570 4.61 -3.66 12.60
N GLN A 571 4.48 -2.61 13.42
CA GLN A 571 3.95 -2.69 14.78
C GLN A 571 2.92 -1.58 15.09
N ALA A 572 3.32 -0.32 15.20
CA ALA A 572 2.51 0.73 15.83
C ALA A 572 1.20 1.03 15.08
N TYR A 573 1.24 1.17 13.75
CA TYR A 573 0.07 1.49 12.92
C TYR A 573 -0.83 0.26 12.65
N ARG A 574 -0.53 -0.88 13.27
CA ARG A 574 -1.39 -2.09 13.26
C ARG A 574 -2.45 -2.08 14.36
N PHE A 575 -2.53 -1.04 15.18
CA PHE A 575 -3.59 -0.87 16.17
C PHE A 575 -5.00 -1.01 15.54
N GLY A 576 -5.14 -0.64 14.26
CA GLY A 576 -6.39 -0.78 13.51
C GLY A 576 -6.92 -2.21 13.38
N HIS A 577 -6.08 -3.24 13.54
CA HIS A 577 -6.56 -4.62 13.61
C HIS A 577 -7.48 -4.86 14.81
N GLY A 578 -7.28 -4.13 15.91
CA GLY A 578 -8.19 -4.17 17.04
C GLY A 578 -9.51 -3.44 16.81
N MET A 579 -9.62 -2.60 15.78
CA MET A 579 -10.87 -1.94 15.41
C MET A 579 -11.75 -2.80 14.49
N ILE A 580 -11.25 -3.95 14.02
CA ILE A 580 -12.01 -4.88 13.18
C ILE A 580 -13.13 -5.52 14.00
N GLN A 581 -14.33 -5.47 13.45
CA GLN A 581 -15.55 -6.05 14.00
C GLN A 581 -15.84 -7.41 13.37
N GLU A 582 -16.61 -8.24 14.07
CA GLU A 582 -16.96 -9.60 13.63
C GLU A 582 -18.01 -9.61 12.52
N PHE A 583 -18.87 -8.60 12.50
CA PHE A 583 -19.99 -8.49 11.58
C PHE A 583 -20.17 -7.05 11.14
N TYR A 584 -20.55 -6.87 9.87
CA TYR A 584 -20.88 -5.57 9.28
C TYR A 584 -22.27 -5.64 8.65
N PRO A 585 -23.19 -4.71 9.01
CA PRO A 585 -24.48 -4.63 8.35
C PRO A 585 -24.34 -4.14 6.91
N ARG A 586 -25.34 -4.41 6.09
CA ARG A 586 -25.49 -3.82 4.75
C ARG A 586 -26.86 -3.19 4.65
N LEU A 587 -26.89 -1.88 4.41
CA LEU A 587 -28.11 -1.07 4.55
C LEU A 587 -28.53 -0.39 3.23
N ASP A 588 -29.82 -0.42 2.93
CA ASP A 588 -30.40 0.36 1.83
C ASP A 588 -30.41 1.88 2.16
N SER A 589 -30.88 2.70 1.22
CA SER A 589 -30.97 4.15 1.42
C SER A 589 -31.98 4.59 2.49
N ALA A 590 -32.88 3.71 2.92
CA ALA A 590 -33.78 3.93 4.06
C ALA A 590 -33.19 3.44 5.40
N GLY A 591 -31.95 2.95 5.42
CA GLY A 591 -31.29 2.44 6.62
C GLY A 591 -31.74 1.03 7.04
N ARG A 592 -32.47 0.31 6.17
CA ARG A 592 -32.93 -1.07 6.44
C ARG A 592 -31.93 -2.08 5.88
N THR A 593 -31.83 -3.24 6.51
CA THR A 593 -30.98 -4.33 6.01
C THR A 593 -31.43 -4.76 4.61
N ILE A 594 -30.49 -4.84 3.66
CA ILE A 594 -30.78 -5.31 2.30
C ILE A 594 -31.14 -6.81 2.28
N PRO A 595 -31.80 -7.34 1.24
CA PRO A 595 -32.18 -8.76 1.17
C PRO A 595 -31.02 -9.74 1.36
N SER A 596 -29.80 -9.37 0.97
CA SER A 596 -28.59 -10.19 1.17
C SER A 596 -28.10 -10.22 2.64
N GLY A 597 -28.73 -9.51 3.57
CA GLY A 597 -28.30 -9.42 4.97
C GLY A 597 -27.00 -8.65 5.16
N GLY A 598 -26.47 -8.58 6.39
CA GLY A 598 -25.06 -8.19 6.61
C GLY A 598 -24.10 -9.34 6.33
N PHE A 599 -22.82 -9.18 6.67
CA PHE A 599 -21.79 -10.20 6.47
C PHE A 599 -20.84 -10.29 7.66
N ALA A 600 -20.40 -11.52 7.98
CA ALA A 600 -19.29 -11.71 8.90
C ALA A 600 -17.99 -11.20 8.25
N PHE A 601 -17.03 -10.72 9.04
CA PHE A 601 -15.78 -10.16 8.50
C PHE A 601 -15.06 -11.14 7.58
N VAL A 602 -14.96 -12.41 7.98
CA VAL A 602 -14.31 -13.47 7.18
C VAL A 602 -14.97 -13.67 5.81
N ASP A 603 -16.31 -13.64 5.76
CA ASP A 603 -17.07 -13.75 4.50
C ASP A 603 -16.90 -12.49 3.61
N GLY A 604 -16.41 -11.39 4.20
CA GLY A 604 -16.07 -10.16 3.50
C GLY A 604 -14.60 -10.08 3.07
N THR A 605 -13.78 -11.10 3.32
CA THR A 605 -12.34 -11.08 2.97
C THR A 605 -12.06 -11.92 1.73
N LEU A 606 -11.39 -11.35 0.72
CA LEU A 606 -11.05 -12.02 -0.55
C LEU A 606 -12.26 -12.56 -1.35
N HIS A 607 -13.47 -12.14 -1.02
CA HIS A 607 -14.73 -12.55 -1.66
C HIS A 607 -15.36 -11.40 -2.47
N SER A 608 -14.69 -10.99 -3.54
CA SER A 608 -15.17 -9.89 -4.40
C SER A 608 -16.50 -10.21 -5.09
N ASP A 609 -16.88 -11.48 -5.19
CA ASP A 609 -18.18 -11.92 -5.68
C ASP A 609 -19.32 -11.36 -4.80
N HIS A 610 -19.15 -11.32 -3.47
CA HIS A 610 -20.10 -10.69 -2.56
C HIS A 610 -20.25 -9.19 -2.84
N PHE A 611 -19.16 -8.52 -3.23
CA PHE A 611 -19.22 -7.11 -3.63
C PHE A 611 -20.11 -6.91 -4.87
N ILE A 612 -19.93 -7.77 -5.87
CA ILE A 612 -20.51 -7.62 -7.21
C ILE A 612 -21.98 -8.10 -7.28
N PHE A 613 -22.35 -9.11 -6.51
CA PHE A 613 -23.69 -9.70 -6.56
C PHE A 613 -24.60 -9.29 -5.41
N GLN A 614 -24.07 -8.65 -4.35
CA GLN A 614 -24.83 -8.36 -3.12
C GLN A 614 -24.89 -6.87 -2.80
N GLY A 615 -25.02 -6.02 -3.84
CA GLY A 615 -25.42 -4.61 -3.71
C GLY A 615 -24.30 -3.57 -3.80
N GLY A 616 -23.05 -3.95 -4.08
CA GLY A 616 -21.97 -3.00 -4.32
C GLY A 616 -21.50 -2.24 -3.07
N PRO A 617 -20.83 -1.08 -3.25
CA PRO A 617 -20.20 -0.34 -2.15
C PRO A 617 -21.23 0.32 -1.21
N ASP A 618 -22.37 0.73 -1.75
CA ASP A 618 -23.33 1.59 -1.07
C ASP A 618 -23.86 1.00 0.25
N PRO A 619 -24.39 -0.24 0.26
CA PRO A 619 -24.86 -0.84 1.50
C PRO A 619 -23.77 -1.07 2.53
N ILE A 620 -22.55 -1.37 2.09
CA ILE A 620 -21.39 -1.56 2.96
C ILE A 620 -21.04 -0.24 3.64
N ILE A 621 -20.91 0.84 2.88
CA ILE A 621 -20.58 2.17 3.42
C ILE A 621 -21.67 2.63 4.40
N ARG A 622 -22.97 2.47 4.08
CA ARG A 622 -24.07 2.77 5.02
C ARG A 622 -23.98 1.96 6.30
N GLY A 623 -23.69 0.66 6.19
CA GLY A 623 -23.52 -0.20 7.35
C GLY A 623 -22.33 0.20 8.24
N MET A 624 -21.21 0.59 7.64
CA MET A 624 -20.06 1.09 8.39
C MET A 624 -20.31 2.44 9.05
N MET A 625 -21.17 3.29 8.47
CA MET A 625 -21.60 4.55 9.10
C MET A 625 -22.53 4.35 10.29
N SER A 626 -23.37 3.30 10.27
CA SER A 626 -24.32 3.02 11.35
C SER A 626 -23.69 2.29 12.54
N GLN A 627 -22.58 1.60 12.32
CA GLN A 627 -21.92 0.80 13.35
C GLN A 627 -20.90 1.63 14.13
N GLN A 628 -21.01 1.61 15.46
CA GLN A 628 -20.03 2.23 16.36
C GLN A 628 -18.64 1.62 16.16
N LEU A 629 -17.60 2.42 16.41
CA LEU A 629 -16.22 1.98 16.28
C LEU A 629 -15.85 1.04 17.44
N LYS A 630 -15.24 -0.10 17.14
CA LYS A 630 -14.61 -0.96 18.15
C LYS A 630 -13.26 -0.38 18.59
N ARG A 631 -12.98 -0.41 19.89
CA ARG A 631 -11.72 0.05 20.48
C ARG A 631 -10.53 -0.83 20.05
N PRO A 632 -9.35 -0.24 19.77
CA PRO A 632 -8.16 -0.98 19.33
C PRO A 632 -7.60 -2.01 20.33
N GLN A 633 -7.80 -1.87 21.64
CA GLN A 633 -6.97 -2.55 22.65
C GLN A 633 -7.07 -4.09 22.67
N ARG A 634 -8.04 -4.70 21.98
CA ARG A 634 -8.23 -6.16 21.91
C ARG A 634 -8.61 -6.63 20.51
N LEU A 635 -8.22 -7.85 20.16
CA LEU A 635 -8.49 -8.49 18.86
C LEU A 635 -9.69 -9.42 18.96
N THR A 636 -10.58 -9.37 17.96
CA THR A 636 -11.71 -10.30 17.88
C THR A 636 -11.23 -11.72 17.50
N ARG A 637 -11.94 -12.75 17.98
CA ARG A 637 -11.70 -14.14 17.56
C ARG A 637 -11.83 -14.38 16.07
N THR A 638 -12.63 -13.60 15.34
CA THR A 638 -12.71 -13.76 13.88
C THR A 638 -11.35 -13.57 13.20
N ILE A 639 -10.52 -12.64 13.68
CA ILE A 639 -9.19 -12.40 13.11
C ILE A 639 -8.07 -13.19 13.79
N THR A 640 -8.32 -13.78 14.96
CA THR A 640 -7.31 -14.64 15.65
C THR A 640 -7.52 -16.13 15.43
N GLU A 641 -8.71 -16.57 15.04
CA GLU A 641 -9.05 -18.00 14.95
C GLU A 641 -9.53 -18.44 13.57
N GLN A 642 -10.05 -17.53 12.74
CA GLN A 642 -10.78 -17.89 11.52
C GLN A 642 -10.28 -17.17 10.26
N MET A 643 -9.31 -16.26 10.38
CA MET A 643 -8.86 -15.46 9.24
C MET A 643 -8.25 -16.38 8.17
N PHE A 644 -8.74 -16.29 6.94
CA PHE A 644 -8.34 -17.16 5.81
C PHE A 644 -8.35 -18.67 6.14
N GLY A 645 -9.21 -19.10 7.07
CA GLY A 645 -9.35 -20.49 7.51
C GLY A 645 -8.27 -21.00 8.47
N THR A 646 -7.02 -20.56 8.33
CA THR A 646 -5.87 -21.12 9.10
C THR A 646 -4.91 -20.04 9.65
N THR A 647 -5.31 -18.78 9.68
CA THR A 647 -4.44 -17.66 10.09
C THR A 647 -4.91 -17.00 11.38
N ASP A 648 -3.94 -16.73 12.27
CA ASP A 648 -4.09 -15.86 13.45
C ASP A 648 -3.34 -14.54 13.22
N LEU A 649 -4.10 -13.45 13.00
CA LEU A 649 -3.52 -12.13 12.72
C LEU A 649 -2.76 -11.55 13.91
N GLY A 650 -3.20 -11.79 15.14
CA GLY A 650 -2.54 -11.30 16.34
C GLY A 650 -1.17 -11.94 16.52
N THR A 651 -1.13 -13.27 16.37
CA THR A 651 0.09 -14.08 16.34
C THR A 651 1.04 -13.61 15.23
N ILE A 652 0.53 -13.36 14.02
CA ILE A 652 1.34 -12.85 12.91
C ILE A 652 1.91 -11.46 13.22
N ASN A 653 1.16 -10.55 13.84
CA ASN A 653 1.67 -9.21 14.16
C ASN A 653 2.84 -9.26 15.15
N ILE A 654 2.73 -10.11 16.18
CA ILE A 654 3.81 -10.33 17.14
C ILE A 654 5.04 -10.90 16.41
N GLN A 655 4.85 -11.99 15.66
CA GLN A 655 5.96 -12.63 14.97
C GLN A 655 6.58 -11.75 13.88
N ARG A 656 5.79 -10.89 13.23
CA ARG A 656 6.29 -9.93 12.22
C ARG A 656 7.19 -8.86 12.84
N GLY A 657 6.90 -8.42 14.07
CA GLY A 657 7.79 -7.53 14.82
C GLY A 657 9.16 -8.17 15.06
N ARG A 658 9.15 -9.44 15.46
CA ARG A 658 10.38 -10.24 15.66
C ARG A 658 11.14 -10.48 14.35
N ASP A 659 10.44 -10.75 13.24
CA ASP A 659 11.02 -10.88 11.88
C ASP A 659 11.68 -9.59 11.39
N HIS A 660 11.09 -8.44 11.73
CA HIS A 660 11.60 -7.13 11.38
C HIS A 660 12.68 -6.64 12.35
N GLY A 661 13.03 -7.44 13.37
CA GLY A 661 14.04 -7.09 14.36
C GLY A 661 13.66 -5.87 15.21
N VAL A 662 12.37 -5.73 15.53
CA VAL A 662 11.88 -4.60 16.32
C VAL A 662 12.22 -4.81 17.80
N PRO A 663 12.94 -3.85 18.44
CA PRO A 663 13.27 -3.92 19.87
C PRO A 663 12.06 -4.05 20.79
N SER A 664 12.32 -4.29 22.08
CA SER A 664 11.23 -4.45 23.06
C SER A 664 10.44 -3.17 23.27
N TYR A 665 9.20 -3.32 23.74
CA TYR A 665 8.31 -2.23 24.14
C TYR A 665 8.99 -1.24 25.11
N MET A 666 9.83 -1.72 26.03
CA MET A 666 10.58 -0.86 26.96
C MET A 666 11.53 0.11 26.25
N ARG A 667 12.17 -0.31 25.14
CA ARG A 667 13.04 0.57 24.36
C ARG A 667 12.26 1.71 23.69
N PHE A 668 11.04 1.44 23.25
CA PHE A 668 10.19 2.48 22.66
C PHE A 668 9.61 3.41 23.72
N ARG A 669 9.28 2.92 24.91
CA ARG A 669 8.95 3.79 26.04
C ARG A 669 10.09 4.77 26.33
N GLN A 670 11.32 4.27 26.40
CA GLN A 670 12.51 5.10 26.59
C GLN A 670 12.69 6.13 25.46
N LEU A 671 12.56 5.71 24.19
CA LEU A 671 12.59 6.61 23.03
C LEU A 671 11.55 7.74 23.16
N CYS A 672 10.36 7.41 23.67
CA CYS A 672 9.24 8.32 23.85
C CYS A 672 9.31 9.16 25.13
N GLY A 673 10.40 9.09 25.90
CA GLY A 673 10.54 9.82 27.16
C GLY A 673 9.66 9.29 28.30
N LEU A 674 9.10 8.09 28.15
CA LEU A 674 8.33 7.40 29.19
C LEU A 674 9.28 6.58 30.08
N SER A 675 8.89 6.37 31.33
CA SER A 675 9.66 5.54 32.26
C SER A 675 9.73 4.09 31.79
N THR A 676 10.92 3.50 31.84
CA THR A 676 11.10 2.04 31.72
C THR A 676 10.61 1.35 32.99
N ALA A 677 10.33 0.06 32.91
CA ALA A 677 9.83 -0.73 34.04
C ALA A 677 10.69 -1.98 34.26
N THR A 678 11.07 -2.24 35.51
CA THR A 678 11.68 -3.50 35.95
C THR A 678 10.66 -4.45 36.56
N THR A 679 9.51 -3.95 37.01
CA THR A 679 8.36 -4.73 37.46
C THR A 679 7.10 -4.36 36.70
N PHE A 680 6.13 -5.27 36.58
CA PHE A 680 4.89 -4.99 35.82
C PHE A 680 4.02 -3.93 36.49
N ASP A 681 4.09 -3.74 37.80
CA ASP A 681 3.33 -2.70 38.51
C ASP A 681 3.78 -1.29 38.18
N GLN A 682 5.04 -1.10 37.77
CA GLN A 682 5.54 0.19 37.29
C GLN A 682 4.89 0.62 35.97
N LEU A 683 4.19 -0.28 35.27
CA LEU A 683 3.39 0.03 34.07
C LEU A 683 1.97 0.49 34.40
N SER A 684 1.60 0.63 35.67
CA SER A 684 0.23 0.95 36.12
C SER A 684 -0.32 2.30 35.62
N ARG A 685 0.56 3.21 35.17
CA ARG A 685 0.15 4.51 34.60
C ARG A 685 -0.39 4.38 33.19
N GLU A 686 0.26 3.57 32.35
CA GLU A 686 -0.15 3.40 30.94
C GLU A 686 -0.97 2.13 30.72
N ILE A 687 -0.86 1.12 31.58
CA ILE A 687 -1.66 -0.12 31.55
C ILE A 687 -2.39 -0.21 32.90
N MET A 688 -3.54 0.46 32.99
CA MET A 688 -4.28 0.61 34.25
C MET A 688 -4.81 -0.74 34.76
N SER A 689 -5.24 -1.60 33.84
CA SER A 689 -5.77 -2.93 34.14
C SER A 689 -4.75 -3.81 34.89
N ILE A 690 -5.05 -4.12 36.15
CA ILE A 690 -4.27 -5.05 36.98
C ILE A 690 -4.22 -6.44 36.31
N GLU A 691 -5.34 -6.91 35.79
CA GLU A 691 -5.43 -8.21 35.10
C GLU A 691 -4.51 -8.26 33.87
N ALA A 692 -4.44 -7.19 33.07
CA ALA A 692 -3.54 -7.12 31.92
C ALA A 692 -2.07 -7.18 32.36
N ARG A 693 -1.69 -6.46 33.42
CA ARG A 693 -0.33 -6.48 34.00
C ARG A 693 0.03 -7.85 34.57
N GLN A 694 -0.88 -8.50 35.28
CA GLN A 694 -0.69 -9.86 35.80
C GLN A 694 -0.53 -10.90 34.68
N ASN A 695 -1.33 -10.79 33.60
CA ASN A 695 -1.17 -11.65 32.44
C ASN A 695 0.15 -11.41 31.71
N LEU A 696 0.60 -10.16 31.58
CA LEU A 696 1.94 -9.84 31.07
C LEU A 696 3.02 -10.48 31.94
N GLN A 697 2.91 -10.38 33.27
CA GLN A 697 3.84 -11.00 34.21
C GLN A 697 3.91 -12.51 34.05
N ARG A 698 2.76 -13.17 34.01
CA ARG A 698 2.65 -14.63 33.86
C ARG A 698 3.26 -15.12 32.55
N ILE A 699 3.05 -14.38 31.44
CA ILE A 699 3.47 -14.82 30.11
C ILE A 699 4.92 -14.42 29.78
N TYR A 700 5.31 -13.17 30.03
CA TYR A 700 6.63 -12.65 29.66
C TYR A 700 7.69 -12.80 30.75
N GLY A 701 7.30 -12.93 32.02
CA GLY A 701 8.20 -13.02 33.17
C GLY A 701 8.87 -11.71 33.56
N THR A 702 9.34 -10.91 32.59
CA THR A 702 9.95 -9.58 32.81
C THR A 702 9.48 -8.56 31.76
N PRO A 703 9.30 -7.26 32.11
CA PRO A 703 8.82 -6.24 31.17
C PRO A 703 9.71 -6.03 29.93
N ASP A 704 11.03 -6.25 30.04
CA ASP A 704 11.97 -6.06 28.92
C ASP A 704 11.75 -7.02 27.74
N ARG A 705 10.96 -8.07 27.93
CA ARG A 705 10.64 -9.05 26.88
C ARG A 705 9.39 -8.72 26.09
N ILE A 706 8.60 -7.72 26.51
CA ILE A 706 7.32 -7.38 25.87
C ILE A 706 7.56 -6.93 24.43
N ASP A 707 6.89 -7.57 23.47
CA ASP A 707 6.89 -7.14 22.07
C ASP A 707 6.17 -5.79 21.90
N LEU A 708 6.69 -4.89 21.06
CA LEU A 708 6.13 -3.52 20.88
C LEU A 708 4.63 -3.53 20.58
N PHE A 709 4.17 -4.39 19.66
CA PHE A 709 2.75 -4.50 19.34
C PHE A 709 1.89 -4.85 20.56
N VAL A 710 2.37 -5.75 21.43
CA VAL A 710 1.61 -6.20 22.60
C VAL A 710 1.53 -5.10 23.65
N GLY A 711 2.67 -4.49 23.98
CA GLY A 711 2.71 -3.36 24.91
C GLY A 711 1.84 -2.20 24.45
N GLY A 712 2.01 -1.76 23.19
CA GLY A 712 1.24 -0.66 22.63
C GLY A 712 -0.27 -0.90 22.51
N MET A 713 -0.69 -2.16 22.33
CA MET A 713 -2.12 -2.53 22.31
C MET A 713 -2.76 -2.55 23.70
N LEU A 714 -1.98 -2.80 24.75
CA LEU A 714 -2.47 -2.85 26.13
C LEU A 714 -2.50 -1.50 26.82
N GLU A 715 -1.82 -0.49 26.27
CA GLU A 715 -1.88 0.86 26.81
C GLU A 715 -3.31 1.43 26.73
N ASP A 716 -3.72 2.06 27.81
CA ASP A 716 -4.94 2.87 27.85
C ASP A 716 -4.79 4.08 26.91
N PRO A 717 -5.84 4.42 26.13
CA PRO A 717 -5.77 5.52 25.18
C PRO A 717 -5.46 6.87 25.84
N VAL A 718 -4.70 7.71 25.14
CA VAL A 718 -4.56 9.12 25.49
C VAL A 718 -5.92 9.82 25.50
N VAL A 719 -6.05 10.91 26.25
CA VAL A 719 -7.33 11.62 26.43
C VAL A 719 -7.93 11.99 25.07
N ARG A 720 -9.17 11.54 24.84
CA ARG A 720 -9.94 11.69 23.59
C ARG A 720 -9.31 11.08 22.33
N GLY A 721 -8.33 10.19 22.50
CA GLY A 721 -7.70 9.42 21.43
C GLY A 721 -8.11 7.94 21.47
N LEU A 722 -7.52 7.15 20.56
CA LEU A 722 -7.79 5.71 20.43
C LEU A 722 -6.58 4.83 20.76
N VAL A 723 -5.39 5.42 20.82
CA VAL A 723 -4.13 4.72 21.03
C VAL A 723 -3.43 5.21 22.29
N GLY A 724 -2.61 4.36 22.90
CA GLY A 724 -1.79 4.71 24.05
C GLY A 724 -0.63 5.65 23.73
N PRO A 725 0.05 6.18 24.76
CA PRO A 725 1.11 7.18 24.60
C PRO A 725 2.30 6.69 23.76
N THR A 726 2.72 5.42 23.87
CA THR A 726 3.84 4.91 23.06
C THR A 726 3.46 4.82 21.59
N VAL A 727 2.26 4.33 21.28
CA VAL A 727 1.76 4.27 19.90
C VAL A 727 1.58 5.68 19.34
N ALA A 728 1.02 6.62 20.12
CA ALA A 728 0.87 8.03 19.72
C ALA A 728 2.23 8.68 19.39
N CYS A 729 3.25 8.43 20.21
CA CYS A 729 4.63 8.89 20.01
C CYS A 729 5.29 8.34 18.74
N ILE A 730 4.88 7.16 18.26
CA ILE A 730 5.42 6.59 17.01
C ILE A 730 4.64 7.09 15.79
N ILE A 731 3.30 7.06 15.86
CA ILE A 731 2.47 7.39 14.69
C ILE A 731 2.43 8.90 14.43
N GLY A 732 2.33 9.73 15.47
CA GLY A 732 2.21 11.18 15.32
C GLY A 732 3.40 11.79 14.58
N PRO A 733 4.65 11.59 15.04
CA PRO A 733 5.84 12.05 14.35
C PRO A 733 6.03 11.45 12.95
N GLN A 734 5.58 10.21 12.67
CA GLN A 734 5.60 9.68 11.31
C GLN A 734 4.71 10.51 10.38
N PHE A 735 3.46 10.80 10.78
CA PHE A 735 2.57 11.65 10.00
C PHE A 735 3.09 13.09 9.90
N ALA A 736 3.67 13.65 10.97
CA ALA A 736 4.32 14.95 10.91
C ALA A 736 5.44 14.97 9.84
N ARG A 737 6.30 13.94 9.79
CA ARG A 737 7.35 13.83 8.76
C ARG A 737 6.79 13.66 7.36
N THR A 738 5.71 12.90 7.19
CA THR A 738 5.03 12.74 5.90
C THR A 738 4.34 14.03 5.45
N ARG A 739 3.98 14.94 6.35
CA ARG A 739 3.46 16.29 6.02
C ARG A 739 4.57 17.29 5.74
N ASP A 740 5.51 17.41 6.67
CA ASP A 740 6.49 18.49 6.72
C ASP A 740 7.67 18.23 5.77
N GLY A 741 7.96 16.95 5.49
CA GLY A 741 8.94 16.52 4.49
C GLY A 741 8.37 16.32 3.08
N ASP A 742 7.11 16.66 2.84
CA ASP A 742 6.45 16.53 1.53
C ASP A 742 6.32 17.89 0.84
N ARG A 743 7.14 18.11 -0.19
CA ARG A 743 7.09 19.35 -0.99
C ARG A 743 5.72 19.57 -1.63
N PHE A 744 4.98 18.51 -1.89
CA PHE A 744 3.66 18.57 -2.54
C PHE A 744 2.51 18.47 -1.54
N TYR A 745 2.76 18.61 -0.23
CA TYR A 745 1.68 18.74 0.76
C TYR A 745 0.74 19.87 0.32
N PHE A 746 -0.56 19.64 0.36
CA PHE A 746 -1.52 20.50 -0.32
C PHE A 746 -1.52 21.96 0.17
N GLU A 747 -1.10 22.21 1.40
CA GLU A 747 -0.97 23.58 1.96
C GLU A 747 0.39 24.22 1.72
N ASN A 748 1.36 23.53 1.12
CA ASN A 748 2.66 24.12 0.80
C ASN A 748 2.49 25.20 -0.28
N PRO A 749 2.98 26.44 -0.06
CA PRO A 749 2.89 27.50 -1.06
C PRO A 749 3.43 27.09 -2.43
N GLY A 750 2.72 27.48 -3.47
CA GLY A 750 3.10 27.22 -4.86
C GLY A 750 2.67 25.87 -5.42
N ILE A 751 2.10 24.96 -4.61
CA ILE A 751 1.55 23.69 -5.11
C ILE A 751 0.17 23.89 -5.75
N PHE A 752 -0.68 24.68 -5.12
CA PHE A 752 -1.97 25.12 -5.64
C PHE A 752 -2.01 26.64 -5.63
N THR A 753 -2.82 27.25 -6.50
CA THR A 753 -3.13 28.68 -6.39
C THR A 753 -3.93 28.94 -5.10
N ARG A 754 -3.96 30.19 -4.63
CA ARG A 754 -4.72 30.51 -3.39
C ARG A 754 -6.21 30.17 -3.51
N ALA A 755 -6.79 30.39 -4.69
CA ALA A 755 -8.19 30.06 -4.97
C ALA A 755 -8.43 28.54 -4.94
N GLN A 756 -7.53 27.76 -5.53
CA GLN A 756 -7.58 26.30 -5.51
C GLN A 756 -7.44 25.74 -4.09
N LEU A 757 -6.49 26.26 -3.30
CA LEU A 757 -6.29 25.83 -1.92
C LEU A 757 -7.52 26.11 -1.03
N ALA A 758 -8.19 27.24 -1.23
CA ALA A 758 -9.42 27.57 -0.50
C ALA A 758 -10.53 26.54 -0.75
N GLU A 759 -10.59 25.98 -1.96
CA GLU A 759 -11.56 24.95 -2.33
C GLU A 759 -11.19 23.56 -1.79
N ILE A 760 -9.91 23.17 -1.83
CA ILE A 760 -9.43 21.90 -1.24
C ILE A 760 -9.68 21.86 0.28
N ARG A 761 -9.56 22.99 0.97
CA ARG A 761 -9.89 23.09 2.41
C ARG A 761 -11.37 22.83 2.74
N ARG A 762 -12.25 22.74 1.74
CA ARG A 762 -13.66 22.37 1.94
C ARG A 762 -13.92 20.87 1.78
N SER A 763 -12.94 20.11 1.28
CA SER A 763 -13.08 18.67 1.06
C SER A 763 -13.31 17.90 2.37
N SER A 764 -14.18 16.90 2.31
CA SER A 764 -14.49 15.98 3.41
C SER A 764 -14.77 14.57 2.88
N LEU A 765 -14.60 13.55 3.72
CA LEU A 765 -14.98 12.18 3.31
C LEU A 765 -16.48 12.07 3.06
N ALA A 766 -17.30 12.83 3.79
CA ALA A 766 -18.74 12.88 3.60
C ALA A 766 -19.10 13.36 2.18
N ARG A 767 -18.40 14.39 1.68
CA ARG A 767 -18.57 14.89 0.30
C ARG A 767 -18.16 13.85 -0.73
N VAL A 768 -17.02 13.17 -0.53
CA VAL A 768 -16.55 12.09 -1.42
C VAL A 768 -17.59 10.97 -1.51
N ILE A 769 -18.20 10.57 -0.40
CA ILE A 769 -19.28 9.56 -0.38
C ILE A 769 -20.49 10.07 -1.18
N CYS A 770 -20.95 11.29 -0.91
CA CYS A 770 -22.11 11.86 -1.59
C CYS A 770 -21.90 12.02 -3.12
N ASP A 771 -20.69 12.36 -3.57
CA ASP A 771 -20.40 12.57 -5.00
C ASP A 771 -20.19 11.26 -5.78
N ASN A 772 -19.82 10.18 -5.11
CA ASN A 772 -19.30 8.97 -5.76
C ASN A 772 -20.03 7.67 -5.39
N GLY A 773 -20.91 7.71 -4.40
CA GLY A 773 -21.85 6.62 -4.13
C GLY A 773 -22.97 6.58 -5.18
N ASP A 774 -23.61 5.41 -5.32
CA ASP A 774 -24.60 5.20 -6.38
C ASP A 774 -25.99 5.78 -6.00
N ASP A 775 -26.40 5.72 -4.73
CA ASP A 775 -27.67 6.30 -4.20
C ASP A 775 -27.48 6.96 -2.82
N PHE A 776 -26.50 7.86 -2.69
CA PHE A 776 -26.30 8.62 -1.46
C PHE A 776 -27.00 9.98 -1.47
N ARG A 777 -28.09 10.08 -0.71
CA ARG A 777 -28.83 11.34 -0.47
C ARG A 777 -28.49 11.97 0.87
N THR A 778 -28.17 11.14 1.86
CA THR A 778 -27.90 11.56 3.22
C THR A 778 -26.67 10.88 3.79
N VAL A 779 -25.90 11.61 4.59
CA VAL A 779 -24.68 11.14 5.26
C VAL A 779 -24.54 11.80 6.64
N PRO A 780 -23.75 11.25 7.56
CA PRO A 780 -23.31 12.00 8.73
C PRO A 780 -22.56 13.27 8.31
N ARG A 781 -22.79 14.38 9.01
CA ARG A 781 -22.11 15.66 8.71
C ARG A 781 -20.57 15.53 8.72
N GLU A 782 -20.04 14.78 9.68
CA GLU A 782 -18.64 14.32 9.68
C GLU A 782 -18.63 12.80 9.48
N ALA A 783 -18.08 12.30 8.38
CA ALA A 783 -18.22 10.90 7.97
C ALA A 783 -17.79 9.89 9.04
N PHE A 784 -16.77 10.19 9.85
CA PHE A 784 -16.25 9.29 10.89
C PHE A 784 -17.01 9.34 12.21
N ARG A 785 -17.94 10.28 12.40
CA ARG A 785 -18.69 10.43 13.65
C ARG A 785 -20.02 9.72 13.56
N THR A 786 -20.46 9.20 14.70
CA THR A 786 -21.88 8.99 14.94
C THR A 786 -22.51 10.37 15.19
N GLY A 787 -23.65 10.66 14.59
CA GLY A 787 -24.22 12.01 14.68
C GLY A 787 -25.38 12.23 13.73
N PRO A 788 -25.89 13.48 13.66
CA PRO A 788 -27.01 13.81 12.82
C PRO A 788 -26.69 13.53 11.36
N ILE A 789 -27.60 12.80 10.73
CA ILE A 789 -27.62 12.55 9.29
C ILE A 789 -28.19 13.80 8.61
N VAL A 790 -27.48 14.30 7.61
CA VAL A 790 -27.81 15.53 6.87
C VAL A 790 -27.93 15.23 5.39
N GLN A 791 -28.58 16.12 4.64
CA GLN A 791 -28.68 15.97 3.18
C GLN A 791 -27.31 16.22 2.54
N CYS A 792 -27.00 15.48 1.48
CA CYS A 792 -25.78 15.69 0.70
C CYS A 792 -25.69 17.10 0.11
N THR A 793 -26.80 17.82 -0.07
CA THR A 793 -26.82 19.23 -0.49
C THR A 793 -26.29 20.19 0.58
N GLU A 794 -26.27 19.80 1.86
CA GLU A 794 -25.72 20.58 2.96
C GLU A 794 -24.21 20.37 3.15
N ILE A 795 -23.63 19.35 2.51
CA ILE A 795 -22.20 19.07 2.59
C ILE A 795 -21.47 19.92 1.53
N PRO A 796 -20.52 20.79 1.94
CA PRO A 796 -19.82 21.68 1.01
C PRO A 796 -19.20 20.94 -0.17
N GLN A 797 -19.40 21.48 -1.37
CA GLN A 797 -18.80 20.99 -2.60
C GLN A 797 -17.64 21.89 -3.02
N MET A 798 -16.60 21.28 -3.56
CA MET A 798 -15.43 21.98 -4.10
C MET A 798 -15.78 22.62 -5.47
N ASP A 799 -15.52 23.92 -5.62
CA ASP A 799 -15.70 24.63 -6.89
C ASP A 799 -14.49 24.41 -7.83
N LEU A 800 -14.63 23.45 -8.75
CA LEU A 800 -13.59 23.15 -9.75
C LEU A 800 -13.37 24.27 -10.79
N SER A 801 -14.20 25.33 -10.83
CA SER A 801 -13.96 26.46 -11.74
C SER A 801 -12.64 27.18 -11.46
N LYS A 802 -12.06 27.02 -10.26
CA LYS A 802 -10.75 27.57 -9.90
C LYS A 802 -9.56 26.88 -10.60
N TRP A 803 -9.81 25.83 -11.38
CA TRP A 803 -8.84 25.17 -12.26
C TRP A 803 -9.04 25.52 -13.75
N LYS A 804 -9.94 26.45 -14.08
CA LYS A 804 -10.14 26.87 -15.47
C LYS A 804 -8.93 27.69 -15.96
N GLU A 805 -8.42 27.32 -17.14
CA GLU A 805 -7.34 27.98 -17.88
C GLU A 805 -7.81 28.55 -19.23
#